data_AF-A0A507BY29-F1
#
_entry.id   AF-A0A507BY29-F1
#
_cell.length_a   1.000
_cell.length_b   1.000
_cell.length_c   1.000
_cell.angle_alpha   90.00
_cell.angle_beta   90.00
_cell.angle_gamma   90.00
#
_symmetry.space_group_name_H-M   'P 1'
#
loop_
_entity.id
_entity.type
_entity.pdbx_description
1 polymer ?
#
loop_
_entity_poly.entity_id
_entity_poly.type
_entity_poly.pdbx_seq_one_letter_code
_entity_poly.pdbx_strand_id
1 'polypeptide(L)'
;MLAKTNAAFLNLYKVSKDDLVVEHTHTSMAGGCYHVELAAKYTSFLSSYVKALTLNEGLYLTERIPKRGGFCFFMDLDFDFVDDVATYTNDEWQECYRLCAARLQEVLKTHQANILAKQCQDEVFDGDHVVDMQVYYGGLRMLGSVKPPERDHDPGWVTTKSYTLLDKEFLPLPLGLDNIEASVACLKLASIFNLEGKELTHPTGLPAALSATVTRRPRHESTSAITPWIYEAYGHDSNVIKSVKTKTAGVGRYVLVELDERYCPFQQREHKGNRQYIILSKRAGSYQKCHDHESCDDLKHHPISFADLPSHVQNILLRLTESNDDDDTDAPRPVVAGQDFRKVNDALGISHDDWRDWNSTAVATGHQLWKEATQCILHPAVVHPVAVRACVLIKQDKSVHKICPDCGADVMSKSDAKKVHRAFSQDILHTPASLNSDGKKTPFQKFTHTVLEEASSQNLRRDRKTGDVYAPVEGLAFAFEKLCDAKTWVQNLFADNREFESDVSNVDKLVKYLQDFKNSAFPFLTTQRNYLGFTNGIYNTVTCEFTELAQVPEDFGVVGKYLPYEFTGMTETPLLDGVLNYQFKPEVHDIIYMLLGRMFGIRDHFGVMLYFLGESGVGKSLLIKVISACVANVGVIGGNLEQTFGLDALYETDLVTCDDLPRNISKVFSQDIFQSCITGGKVNVAAKQKRAIMVEWTTPLFFAGNWYPDYLDMGQISRRIVIANFSRPLQEDDPSLLTRILATELPAFVHKVTRAYNDFLLKHASHSLWTVLPQYFRDERDELRMDRDPLLRFLRERTVYMAGITTAMAIVRKEFAEFFGGPAPKKLNHSSFKAANPLYQITKVKLCKHCRKRHLAGCCDRYNRADSTSRDVVENMQFLDVNEEMSIGL
;
A
#
# COMPACT_ATOMS: atom_id res chain seq x y z
N MET A 1 12.45 -42.09 -4.92
CA MET A 1 11.33 -43.00 -4.63
C MET A 1 10.02 -42.23 -4.63
N LEU A 2 9.87 -41.21 -3.77
CA LEU A 2 8.73 -40.27 -3.69
C LEU A 2 8.23 -39.68 -5.03
N ALA A 3 9.12 -39.24 -5.91
CA ALA A 3 8.73 -38.71 -7.23
C ALA A 3 8.05 -39.76 -8.14
N LYS A 4 8.37 -41.06 -7.99
CA LYS A 4 7.70 -42.14 -8.73
C LYS A 4 6.32 -42.44 -8.15
N THR A 5 6.16 -42.33 -6.83
CA THR A 5 4.87 -42.52 -6.13
C THR A 5 3.87 -41.42 -6.50
N ASN A 6 4.32 -40.15 -6.51
CA ASN A 6 3.49 -39.03 -6.94
C ASN A 6 3.09 -39.10 -8.42
N ALA A 7 4.01 -39.52 -9.30
CA ALA A 7 3.70 -39.71 -10.72
C ALA A 7 2.71 -40.87 -10.94
N ALA A 8 2.81 -41.95 -10.16
CA ALA A 8 1.84 -43.05 -10.19
C ALA A 8 0.45 -42.63 -9.70
N PHE A 9 0.39 -41.82 -8.62
CA PHE A 9 -0.85 -41.25 -8.09
C PHE A 9 -1.51 -40.30 -9.10
N LEU A 10 -0.76 -39.39 -9.72
CA LEU A 10 -1.30 -38.49 -10.74
C LEU A 10 -1.70 -39.22 -12.03
N ASN A 11 -0.97 -40.25 -12.45
CA ASN A 11 -1.34 -41.07 -13.62
C ASN A 11 -2.67 -41.81 -13.46
N LEU A 12 -3.05 -42.17 -12.22
CA LEU A 12 -4.33 -42.83 -11.89
C LEU A 12 -5.56 -41.98 -12.27
N TYR A 13 -5.38 -40.65 -12.31
CA TYR A 13 -6.43 -39.68 -12.62
C TYR A 13 -6.26 -39.01 -14.00
N LYS A 14 -5.46 -39.63 -14.91
CA LYS A 14 -5.29 -39.26 -16.34
C LYS A 14 -4.92 -37.77 -16.57
N VAL A 15 -3.86 -37.33 -15.92
CA VAL A 15 -3.39 -35.95 -16.00
C VAL A 15 -2.51 -35.76 -17.25
N SER A 16 -2.91 -34.88 -18.17
CA SER A 16 -2.08 -34.52 -19.35
C SER A 16 -1.18 -33.31 -19.04
N LYS A 17 -0.06 -33.20 -19.77
CA LYS A 17 0.90 -32.10 -19.69
C LYS A 17 0.98 -31.46 -21.08
N ASP A 18 0.39 -30.28 -21.29
CA ASP A 18 0.46 -29.57 -22.57
C ASP A 18 0.44 -28.04 -22.45
N ASP A 19 1.13 -27.40 -23.40
CA ASP A 19 1.66 -26.01 -23.42
C ASP A 19 0.68 -24.93 -23.95
N LEU A 20 -0.64 -25.06 -23.80
CA LEU A 20 -1.60 -24.11 -24.37
C LEU A 20 -2.59 -23.54 -23.35
N VAL A 21 -2.80 -22.22 -23.47
CA VAL A 21 -3.51 -21.29 -22.58
C VAL A 21 -4.97 -21.70 -22.32
N VAL A 22 -5.21 -22.36 -21.18
CA VAL A 22 -6.51 -22.43 -20.46
C VAL A 22 -6.19 -22.46 -18.95
N GLU A 23 -7.03 -21.80 -18.14
CA GLU A 23 -6.89 -21.63 -16.68
C GLU A 23 -6.38 -22.89 -15.95
N HIS A 24 -5.27 -22.73 -15.25
CA HIS A 24 -4.54 -23.82 -14.60
C HIS A 24 -5.11 -24.09 -13.21
N THR A 25 -5.21 -25.36 -12.81
CA THR A 25 -5.55 -25.71 -11.42
C THR A 25 -4.33 -26.02 -10.55
N HIS A 26 -3.26 -26.70 -11.03
CA HIS A 26 -2.04 -26.95 -10.22
C HIS A 26 -0.74 -27.20 -11.03
N THR A 27 0.43 -27.09 -10.37
CA THR A 27 1.79 -27.31 -10.94
C THR A 27 2.54 -28.46 -10.21
N SER A 28 3.36 -29.27 -10.90
CA SER A 28 4.10 -30.40 -10.28
C SER A 28 5.64 -30.30 -10.33
N MET A 29 6.32 -31.15 -9.54
CA MET A 29 7.77 -31.18 -9.22
C MET A 29 8.75 -31.19 -10.42
N ALA A 30 8.30 -31.54 -11.64
CA ALA A 30 9.15 -31.51 -12.84
C ALA A 30 9.03 -30.20 -13.65
N GLY A 31 8.39 -29.16 -13.09
CA GLY A 31 8.24 -27.86 -13.74
C GLY A 31 7.26 -27.87 -14.91
N GLY A 32 6.08 -28.47 -14.72
CA GLY A 32 4.97 -28.41 -15.67
C GLY A 32 3.62 -28.23 -14.98
N CYS A 33 2.68 -27.59 -15.67
CA CYS A 33 1.27 -27.51 -15.28
C CYS A 33 0.54 -28.78 -15.70
N TYR A 34 -0.41 -29.22 -14.88
CA TYR A 34 -1.08 -30.50 -15.00
C TYR A 34 -2.58 -30.32 -14.77
N HIS A 35 -3.41 -30.86 -15.67
CA HIS A 35 -4.88 -30.75 -15.57
C HIS A 35 -5.47 -32.03 -14.99
N VAL A 36 -6.30 -31.93 -13.94
CA VAL A 36 -6.98 -33.08 -13.32
C VAL A 36 -8.49 -32.92 -13.47
N GLU A 37 -9.14 -33.82 -14.21
CA GLU A 37 -10.60 -33.80 -14.38
C GLU A 37 -11.27 -34.50 -13.19
N LEU A 38 -11.72 -33.71 -12.19
CA LEU A 38 -12.24 -34.26 -10.92
C LEU A 38 -13.74 -34.63 -10.96
N ALA A 39 -14.50 -34.14 -11.95
CA ALA A 39 -15.96 -34.24 -11.96
C ALA A 39 -16.50 -35.69 -11.84
N ALA A 40 -15.81 -36.69 -12.38
CA ALA A 40 -16.23 -38.10 -12.30
C ALA A 40 -15.50 -38.92 -11.22
N LYS A 41 -14.46 -38.38 -10.57
CA LYS A 41 -13.57 -39.14 -9.67
C LYS A 41 -13.31 -38.48 -8.31
N TYR A 42 -13.98 -37.37 -8.01
CA TYR A 42 -13.78 -36.56 -6.81
C TYR A 42 -13.85 -37.37 -5.50
N THR A 43 -14.91 -38.15 -5.29
CA THR A 43 -15.04 -39.00 -4.10
C THR A 43 -13.94 -40.08 -4.02
N SER A 44 -13.53 -40.64 -5.15
CA SER A 44 -12.43 -41.62 -5.20
C SER A 44 -11.08 -40.97 -4.92
N PHE A 45 -10.86 -39.74 -5.38
CA PHE A 45 -9.66 -38.95 -5.08
C PHE A 45 -9.55 -38.66 -3.58
N LEU A 46 -10.60 -38.12 -2.96
CA LEU A 46 -10.63 -37.83 -1.52
C LEU A 46 -10.43 -39.10 -0.68
N SER A 47 -11.06 -40.21 -1.05
CA SER A 47 -10.85 -41.49 -0.36
C SER A 47 -9.42 -42.00 -0.48
N SER A 48 -8.77 -41.89 -1.64
CA SER A 48 -7.35 -42.25 -1.81
C SER A 48 -6.43 -41.32 -1.03
N TYR A 49 -6.76 -40.03 -0.98
CA TYR A 49 -6.00 -39.03 -0.22
C TYR A 49 -6.11 -39.26 1.29
N VAL A 50 -7.32 -39.53 1.81
CA VAL A 50 -7.55 -39.91 3.21
C VAL A 50 -6.81 -41.21 3.54
N LYS A 51 -6.86 -42.22 2.68
CA LYS A 51 -6.10 -43.47 2.87
C LYS A 51 -4.59 -43.23 2.95
N ALA A 52 -4.04 -42.38 2.09
CA ALA A 52 -2.61 -42.05 2.12
C ALA A 52 -2.22 -41.34 3.43
N LEU A 53 -3.06 -40.43 3.93
CA LEU A 53 -2.89 -39.78 5.25
C LEU A 53 -2.97 -40.79 6.39
N THR A 54 -3.95 -41.70 6.38
CA THR A 54 -4.14 -42.74 7.41
C THR A 54 -2.99 -43.74 7.45
N LEU A 55 -2.41 -44.07 6.30
CA LEU A 55 -1.30 -45.02 6.18
C LEU A 55 0.09 -44.35 6.29
N ASN A 56 0.12 -43.03 6.50
CA ASN A 56 1.34 -42.21 6.55
C ASN A 56 2.22 -42.36 5.29
N GLU A 57 1.59 -42.59 4.14
CA GLU A 57 2.26 -42.69 2.84
C GLU A 57 2.55 -41.27 2.33
N GLY A 58 3.82 -40.95 2.11
CA GLY A 58 4.26 -39.61 1.73
C GLY A 58 3.71 -39.16 0.37
N LEU A 59 2.61 -38.42 0.38
CA LEU A 59 1.95 -37.83 -0.78
C LEU A 59 2.13 -36.31 -0.74
N TYR A 60 2.94 -35.78 -1.66
CA TYR A 60 3.37 -34.37 -1.63
C TYR A 60 3.06 -33.66 -2.95
N LEU A 61 2.07 -32.78 -2.98
CA LEU A 61 1.86 -31.81 -4.06
C LEU A 61 2.63 -30.53 -3.68
N THR A 62 3.50 -30.01 -4.56
CA THR A 62 4.46 -28.93 -4.22
C THR A 62 4.65 -27.94 -5.36
N GLU A 63 4.79 -26.65 -5.06
CA GLU A 63 5.34 -25.63 -5.97
C GLU A 63 6.81 -25.31 -5.64
N ARG A 64 7.60 -24.85 -6.63
CA ARG A 64 9.01 -24.45 -6.46
C ARG A 64 9.17 -22.94 -6.64
N ILE A 65 9.72 -22.24 -5.65
CA ILE A 65 10.11 -20.83 -5.81
C ILE A 65 11.46 -20.76 -6.54
N PRO A 66 11.60 -19.99 -7.63
CA PRO A 66 12.88 -19.85 -8.31
C PRO A 66 13.78 -18.92 -7.50
N LYS A 67 14.90 -19.50 -7.05
CA LYS A 67 16.07 -18.93 -6.33
C LYS A 67 15.98 -19.11 -4.80
N ARG A 68 16.76 -20.11 -4.34
CA ARG A 68 17.10 -20.48 -2.94
C ARG A 68 16.21 -21.53 -2.27
N GLY A 69 16.24 -22.75 -2.81
CA GLY A 69 16.40 -24.00 -2.03
C GLY A 69 15.42 -24.40 -0.91
N GLY A 70 14.35 -23.67 -0.65
CA GLY A 70 13.31 -24.01 0.34
C GLY A 70 12.05 -24.58 -0.31
N PHE A 71 11.31 -25.41 0.43
CA PHE A 71 9.96 -25.86 0.08
C PHE A 71 9.00 -25.34 1.16
N CYS A 72 7.91 -24.69 0.75
CA CYS A 72 6.77 -24.36 1.59
C CYS A 72 5.49 -24.88 0.91
N PHE A 73 4.52 -25.34 1.70
CA PHE A 73 3.28 -25.93 1.20
C PHE A 73 2.17 -24.89 1.19
N PHE A 74 1.40 -24.83 0.10
CA PHE A 74 0.09 -24.16 0.04
C PHE A 74 -0.84 -24.98 -0.87
N MET A 75 -2.11 -25.06 -0.49
CA MET A 75 -3.19 -25.35 -1.43
C MET A 75 -3.95 -24.04 -1.58
N ASP A 76 -3.65 -23.30 -2.64
CA ASP A 76 -4.36 -22.07 -2.96
C ASP A 76 -5.61 -22.43 -3.78
N LEU A 77 -6.75 -21.93 -3.35
CA LEU A 77 -8.03 -22.09 -4.04
C LEU A 77 -8.64 -20.70 -4.16
N ASP A 78 -8.38 -20.05 -5.29
CA ASP A 78 -8.97 -18.76 -5.61
C ASP A 78 -10.46 -18.93 -5.93
N PHE A 79 -11.31 -18.12 -5.29
CA PHE A 79 -12.70 -17.94 -5.67
C PHE A 79 -13.06 -16.45 -5.68
N ASP A 80 -13.75 -16.02 -6.73
CA ASP A 80 -14.43 -14.72 -6.82
C ASP A 80 -15.91 -14.88 -6.45
N PHE A 81 -16.41 -14.05 -5.54
CA PHE A 81 -17.84 -13.96 -5.20
C PHE A 81 -18.53 -12.85 -6.00
N VAL A 82 -19.75 -13.10 -6.49
CA VAL A 82 -20.62 -12.07 -7.10
C VAL A 82 -21.90 -11.95 -6.26
N ASP A 83 -22.09 -10.79 -5.64
CA ASP A 83 -23.12 -10.47 -4.62
C ASP A 83 -24.57 -10.29 -5.15
N ASP A 84 -24.94 -10.84 -6.31
CA ASP A 84 -26.26 -10.56 -6.90
C ASP A 84 -27.32 -11.64 -6.59
N VAL A 85 -27.98 -11.50 -5.44
CA VAL A 85 -29.08 -12.36 -4.95
C VAL A 85 -30.28 -12.36 -5.92
N ALA A 86 -30.41 -11.38 -6.81
CA ALA A 86 -31.53 -11.29 -7.76
C ALA A 86 -31.46 -12.31 -8.92
N THR A 87 -30.35 -13.04 -9.06
CA THR A 87 -30.14 -14.01 -10.15
C THR A 87 -30.72 -15.41 -9.88
N TYR A 88 -31.17 -15.69 -8.65
CA TYR A 88 -31.69 -17.00 -8.27
C TYR A 88 -33.22 -17.08 -8.43
N THR A 89 -33.70 -17.80 -9.44
CA THR A 89 -35.13 -17.96 -9.75
C THR A 89 -35.80 -19.12 -8.99
N ASN A 90 -35.19 -19.65 -7.93
CA ASN A 90 -35.72 -20.79 -7.18
C ASN A 90 -35.97 -20.38 -5.72
N ASP A 91 -37.23 -20.43 -5.30
CA ASP A 91 -37.71 -19.96 -3.99
C ASP A 91 -37.07 -20.72 -2.81
N GLU A 92 -36.64 -21.98 -3.00
CA GLU A 92 -35.89 -22.75 -1.98
C GLU A 92 -34.46 -22.21 -1.78
N TRP A 93 -33.84 -21.65 -2.82
CA TRP A 93 -32.48 -21.10 -2.76
C TRP A 93 -32.46 -19.70 -2.15
N GLN A 94 -33.48 -18.89 -2.41
CA GLN A 94 -33.63 -17.60 -1.73
C GLN A 94 -33.86 -17.79 -0.23
N GLU A 95 -34.64 -18.79 0.18
CA GLU A 95 -34.85 -19.09 1.60
C GLU A 95 -33.59 -19.66 2.28
N CYS A 96 -32.83 -20.53 1.61
CA CYS A 96 -31.54 -21.03 2.12
C CYS A 96 -30.49 -19.90 2.23
N TYR A 97 -30.38 -19.02 1.24
CA TYR A 97 -29.47 -17.88 1.30
C TYR A 97 -29.89 -16.88 2.39
N ARG A 98 -31.20 -16.62 2.53
CA ARG A 98 -31.74 -15.76 3.60
C ARG A 98 -31.49 -16.36 4.98
N LEU A 99 -31.62 -17.68 5.15
CA LEU A 99 -31.33 -18.39 6.40
C LEU A 99 -29.82 -18.38 6.72
N CYS A 100 -28.95 -18.61 5.74
CA CYS A 100 -27.50 -18.56 5.91
C CYS A 100 -26.99 -17.15 6.20
N ALA A 101 -27.48 -16.12 5.48
CA ALA A 101 -27.13 -14.72 5.72
C ALA A 101 -27.67 -14.21 7.05
N ALA A 102 -28.89 -14.61 7.45
CA ALA A 102 -29.44 -14.32 8.77
C ALA A 102 -28.60 -14.96 9.88
N ARG A 103 -28.16 -16.22 9.71
CA ARG A 103 -27.33 -16.92 10.69
C ARG A 103 -25.91 -16.35 10.77
N LEU A 104 -25.34 -15.93 9.65
CA LEU A 104 -24.04 -15.25 9.60
C LEU A 104 -24.11 -13.86 10.23
N GLN A 105 -25.19 -13.10 9.99
CA GLN A 105 -25.43 -11.82 10.70
C GLN A 105 -25.69 -12.00 12.19
N GLU A 106 -26.33 -13.09 12.63
CA GLU A 106 -26.53 -13.42 14.05
C GLU A 106 -25.18 -13.74 14.72
N VAL A 107 -24.31 -14.51 14.05
CA VAL A 107 -22.94 -14.81 14.50
C VAL A 107 -22.06 -13.55 14.56
N LEU A 108 -22.20 -12.64 13.59
CA LEU A 108 -21.48 -11.36 13.58
C LEU A 108 -22.03 -10.34 14.60
N LYS A 109 -23.34 -10.36 14.88
CA LYS A 109 -23.98 -9.53 15.92
C LYS A 109 -23.68 -10.00 17.34
N THR A 110 -23.32 -11.27 17.54
CA THR A 110 -22.93 -11.81 18.85
C THR A 110 -21.45 -11.52 19.11
N HIS A 111 -21.16 -10.24 19.36
CA HIS A 111 -19.81 -9.71 19.56
C HIS A 111 -19.22 -10.17 20.90
N GLN A 112 -18.56 -11.33 20.91
CA GLN A 112 -17.70 -11.80 22.01
C GLN A 112 -16.26 -12.15 21.58
N ALA A 113 -15.89 -12.00 20.30
CA ALA A 113 -14.51 -12.24 19.86
C ALA A 113 -13.52 -11.18 20.37
N ASN A 114 -13.93 -9.90 20.41
CA ASN A 114 -13.07 -8.81 20.89
C ASN A 114 -13.00 -8.71 22.43
N ILE A 115 -14.01 -9.23 23.15
CA ILE A 115 -14.05 -9.22 24.62
C ILE A 115 -13.28 -10.42 25.18
N LEU A 116 -13.39 -11.61 24.57
CA LEU A 116 -12.62 -12.80 24.99
C LEU A 116 -11.15 -12.75 24.56
N ALA A 117 -10.79 -12.09 23.45
CA ALA A 117 -9.39 -11.86 23.10
C ALA A 117 -8.65 -11.03 24.18
N LYS A 118 -9.39 -10.24 24.96
CA LYS A 118 -8.88 -9.48 26.10
C LYS A 118 -8.83 -10.32 27.38
N GLN A 119 -9.80 -11.22 27.59
CA GLN A 119 -9.84 -12.10 28.77
C GLN A 119 -8.84 -13.27 28.69
N CYS A 120 -8.55 -13.82 27.50
CA CYS A 120 -7.54 -14.86 27.32
C CYS A 120 -6.09 -14.35 27.39
N GLN A 121 -5.86 -13.03 27.39
CA GLN A 121 -4.54 -12.45 27.67
C GLN A 121 -4.21 -12.43 29.17
N ASP A 122 -5.22 -12.51 30.05
CA ASP A 122 -5.04 -12.32 31.49
C ASP A 122 -4.98 -13.65 32.29
N GLU A 123 -5.26 -14.81 31.68
CA GLU A 123 -5.10 -16.11 32.33
C GLU A 123 -3.92 -16.91 31.74
N VAL A 124 -3.01 -17.30 32.64
CA VAL A 124 -1.76 -18.01 32.41
C VAL A 124 -1.99 -19.32 31.66
N PHE A 125 -1.46 -19.45 30.44
CA PHE A 125 -1.39 -20.72 29.71
C PHE A 125 0.06 -21.26 29.70
N ASP A 126 0.16 -22.51 30.10
CA ASP A 126 1.37 -23.30 30.30
C ASP A 126 2.03 -23.70 28.97
N GLY A 127 3.29 -23.30 28.82
CA GLY A 127 4.38 -24.00 28.11
C GLY A 127 4.28 -24.36 26.62
N ASP A 128 3.25 -25.08 26.19
CA ASP A 128 3.36 -25.95 25.01
C ASP A 128 2.36 -25.68 23.87
N HIS A 129 1.45 -24.71 24.01
CA HIS A 129 0.42 -24.45 23.01
C HIS A 129 0.41 -22.98 22.56
N VAL A 130 0.82 -22.73 21.31
CA VAL A 130 0.77 -21.41 20.66
C VAL A 130 -0.37 -21.42 19.64
N VAL A 131 -1.43 -20.65 19.90
CA VAL A 131 -2.49 -20.38 18.91
C VAL A 131 -2.06 -19.19 18.06
N ASP A 132 -1.80 -19.44 16.77
CA ASP A 132 -1.50 -18.38 15.79
C ASP A 132 -2.80 -17.72 15.32
N MET A 133 -3.06 -16.53 15.85
CA MET A 133 -4.27 -15.74 15.57
C MET A 133 -4.36 -15.25 14.12
N GLN A 134 -3.27 -15.21 13.34
CA GLN A 134 -3.33 -14.81 11.92
C GLN A 134 -4.01 -15.87 11.05
N VAL A 135 -4.04 -17.13 11.49
CA VAL A 135 -4.70 -18.24 10.79
C VAL A 135 -6.22 -18.15 10.89
N TYR A 136 -6.76 -17.51 11.92
CA TYR A 136 -8.21 -17.40 12.13
C TYR A 136 -8.85 -16.25 11.32
N TYR A 137 -8.09 -15.21 10.97
CA TYR A 137 -8.59 -14.07 10.20
C TYR A 137 -8.68 -14.32 8.68
N GLY A 138 -8.01 -15.36 8.17
CA GLY A 138 -8.17 -15.84 6.79
C GLY A 138 -8.84 -17.22 6.81
N GLY A 139 -10.13 -17.28 6.43
CA GLY A 139 -11.01 -18.42 6.68
C GLY A 139 -10.41 -19.83 6.48
N LEU A 140 -10.70 -20.72 7.44
CA LEU A 140 -10.56 -22.19 7.39
C LEU A 140 -9.44 -22.72 6.47
N ARG A 141 -8.19 -22.45 6.81
CA ARG A 141 -7.02 -23.07 6.17
C ARG A 141 -6.32 -23.99 7.17
N MET A 142 -5.97 -25.19 6.69
CA MET A 142 -5.10 -26.22 7.27
C MET A 142 -5.81 -27.48 7.80
N LEU A 143 -5.94 -28.44 6.90
CA LEU A 143 -6.29 -29.82 7.20
C LEU A 143 -5.06 -30.71 6.96
N GLY A 144 -4.53 -31.32 8.01
CA GLY A 144 -3.54 -32.41 7.92
C GLY A 144 -2.08 -32.05 7.61
N SER A 145 -1.67 -30.78 7.76
CA SER A 145 -0.27 -30.39 7.58
C SER A 145 0.58 -30.76 8.80
N VAL A 146 1.70 -31.46 8.57
CA VAL A 146 2.73 -31.74 9.58
C VAL A 146 4.03 -31.10 9.11
N LYS A 147 4.63 -30.24 9.94
CA LYS A 147 5.97 -29.71 9.65
C LYS A 147 6.98 -30.87 9.76
N PRO A 148 7.85 -31.13 8.77
CA PRO A 148 8.85 -32.19 8.90
C PRO A 148 9.75 -31.94 10.11
N PRO A 149 10.09 -32.99 10.90
CA PRO A 149 11.09 -32.86 11.93
C PRO A 149 12.48 -32.75 11.27
N GLU A 150 13.21 -31.73 11.69
CA GLU A 150 14.65 -31.48 11.43
C GLU A 150 15.06 -31.01 10.01
N ARG A 151 15.57 -29.78 9.96
CA ARG A 151 16.57 -29.33 8.99
C ARG A 151 17.65 -28.52 9.71
N ASP A 152 18.88 -28.59 9.21
CA ASP A 152 20.15 -28.11 9.80
C ASP A 152 20.22 -26.64 10.28
N HIS A 153 19.15 -25.84 10.14
CA HIS A 153 19.15 -24.41 10.50
C HIS A 153 17.89 -23.91 11.26
N ASP A 154 17.03 -24.81 11.76
CA ASP A 154 15.96 -24.38 12.66
C ASP A 154 16.50 -24.18 14.10
N PRO A 155 16.12 -23.10 14.81
CA PRO A 155 16.46 -22.94 16.23
C PRO A 155 15.91 -24.10 17.06
N GLY A 156 16.68 -24.58 18.05
CA GLY A 156 16.36 -25.79 18.83
C GLY A 156 15.06 -25.78 19.66
N TRP A 157 14.29 -24.68 19.65
CA TRP A 157 12.99 -24.56 20.32
C TRP A 157 11.78 -24.78 19.39
N VAL A 158 12.01 -25.02 18.10
CA VAL A 158 10.93 -25.25 17.12
C VAL A 158 10.49 -26.72 17.18
N THR A 159 9.42 -27.00 17.92
CA THR A 159 8.79 -28.33 17.97
C THR A 159 7.96 -28.63 16.72
N THR A 160 7.80 -29.92 16.41
CA THR A 160 6.94 -30.43 15.33
C THR A 160 5.50 -29.98 15.58
N LYS A 161 4.99 -29.04 14.78
CA LYS A 161 3.59 -28.58 14.90
C LYS A 161 2.65 -29.49 14.11
N SER A 162 1.65 -30.04 14.77
CA SER A 162 0.46 -30.64 14.18
C SER A 162 -0.71 -29.66 14.27
N TYR A 163 -1.55 -29.61 13.23
CA TYR A 163 -2.76 -28.77 13.23
C TYR A 163 -4.00 -29.67 13.32
N THR A 164 -4.93 -29.35 14.23
CA THR A 164 -6.15 -30.13 14.48
C THR A 164 -7.38 -29.27 14.21
N LEU A 165 -8.41 -29.88 13.62
CA LEU A 165 -9.73 -29.23 13.49
C LEU A 165 -10.37 -29.07 14.86
N LEU A 166 -11.02 -27.94 15.10
CA LEU A 166 -11.80 -27.67 16.30
C LEU A 166 -13.29 -27.50 15.94
N ASP A 167 -14.19 -27.94 16.80
CA ASP A 167 -15.63 -27.69 16.65
C ASP A 167 -16.06 -26.33 17.24
N LYS A 168 -17.36 -26.07 17.24
CA LYS A 168 -17.98 -24.84 17.76
C LYS A 168 -17.77 -24.60 19.26
N GLU A 169 -17.34 -25.62 20.02
CA GLU A 169 -17.01 -25.56 21.44
C GLU A 169 -15.49 -25.60 21.66
N PHE A 170 -14.70 -25.44 20.59
CA PHE A 170 -13.24 -25.49 20.58
C PHE A 170 -12.66 -26.84 21.00
N LEU A 171 -13.40 -27.94 20.81
CA LEU A 171 -12.90 -29.29 21.05
C LEU A 171 -12.26 -29.86 19.78
N PRO A 172 -11.14 -30.61 19.87
CA PRO A 172 -10.57 -31.35 18.74
C PRO A 172 -11.64 -32.23 18.10
N LEU A 173 -11.92 -32.00 16.82
CA LEU A 173 -12.78 -32.88 16.02
C LEU A 173 -12.01 -34.18 15.77
N PRO A 174 -12.41 -35.31 16.38
CA PRO A 174 -11.76 -36.58 16.10
C PRO A 174 -12.12 -36.98 14.66
N LEU A 175 -11.18 -36.84 13.74
CA LEU A 175 -11.21 -37.62 12.50
C LEU A 175 -10.96 -39.07 12.93
N GLY A 176 -12.01 -39.78 13.33
CA GLY A 176 -11.92 -41.19 13.70
C GLY A 176 -11.28 -41.95 12.55
N LEU A 177 -10.02 -42.33 12.71
CA LEU A 177 -9.15 -42.94 11.69
C LEU A 177 -9.68 -44.31 11.21
N ASP A 178 -10.71 -44.82 11.89
CA ASP A 178 -11.26 -46.15 11.74
C ASP A 178 -12.41 -46.18 10.71
N ASN A 179 -12.95 -45.01 10.32
CA ASN A 179 -14.05 -44.89 9.37
C ASN A 179 -13.75 -43.83 8.28
N ILE A 180 -13.21 -44.32 7.16
CA ILE A 180 -12.84 -43.51 5.99
C ILE A 180 -14.06 -42.76 5.41
N GLU A 181 -15.25 -43.35 5.42
CA GLU A 181 -16.46 -42.72 4.87
C GLU A 181 -16.92 -41.52 5.72
N ALA A 182 -16.87 -41.64 7.06
CA ALA A 182 -17.19 -40.54 7.97
C ALA A 182 -16.17 -39.40 7.86
N SER A 183 -14.89 -39.73 7.71
CA SER A 183 -13.81 -38.74 7.52
C SER A 183 -13.93 -38.02 6.17
N VAL A 184 -14.27 -38.74 5.11
CA VAL A 184 -14.56 -38.15 3.78
C VAL A 184 -15.82 -37.27 3.84
N ALA A 185 -16.86 -37.67 4.58
CA ALA A 185 -18.07 -36.86 4.76
C ALA A 185 -17.80 -35.56 5.54
N CYS A 186 -17.01 -35.62 6.61
CA CYS A 186 -16.56 -34.42 7.34
C CYS A 186 -15.73 -33.48 6.44
N LEU A 187 -14.80 -34.04 5.65
CA LEU A 187 -14.03 -33.25 4.68
C LEU A 187 -14.92 -32.66 3.61
N LYS A 188 -15.96 -33.35 3.14
CA LYS A 188 -16.95 -32.79 2.19
C LYS A 188 -17.75 -31.63 2.79
N LEU A 189 -18.12 -31.71 4.07
CA LEU A 189 -18.88 -30.67 4.78
C LEU A 189 -18.03 -29.44 5.14
N ALA A 190 -16.74 -29.64 5.47
CA ALA A 190 -15.79 -28.57 5.80
C ALA A 190 -15.07 -28.01 4.57
N SER A 191 -15.14 -28.71 3.43
CA SER A 191 -14.55 -28.27 2.16
C SER A 191 -15.49 -27.30 1.44
N ILE A 192 -14.92 -26.19 1.00
CA ILE A 192 -15.56 -25.19 0.11
C ILE A 192 -16.00 -25.73 -1.26
N PHE A 193 -15.79 -27.02 -1.55
CA PHE A 193 -16.17 -27.68 -2.81
C PHE A 193 -17.50 -28.44 -2.77
N ASN A 194 -18.43 -28.11 -1.87
CA ASN A 194 -19.77 -28.69 -1.93
C ASN A 194 -20.60 -28.04 -3.06
N LEU A 195 -20.31 -28.43 -4.30
CA LEU A 195 -21.07 -28.07 -5.50
C LEU A 195 -21.48 -29.36 -6.23
N GLU A 196 -22.44 -30.08 -5.67
CA GLU A 196 -23.16 -31.10 -6.45
C GLU A 196 -24.19 -30.40 -7.35
N GLY A 197 -23.79 -30.19 -8.60
CA GLY A 197 -24.71 -30.13 -9.73
C GLY A 197 -24.94 -28.76 -10.36
N LYS A 198 -23.92 -28.21 -11.03
CA LYS A 198 -24.02 -27.78 -12.45
C LYS A 198 -22.65 -27.43 -13.03
N GLU A 199 -22.48 -27.81 -14.29
CA GLU A 199 -21.25 -27.79 -15.09
C GLU A 199 -20.55 -26.43 -15.13
N LEU A 200 -19.24 -26.46 -14.87
CA LEU A 200 -18.28 -25.39 -15.14
C LEU A 200 -18.28 -25.10 -16.65
N THR A 201 -18.86 -23.98 -17.07
CA THR A 201 -18.65 -23.44 -18.41
C THR A 201 -17.38 -22.60 -18.40
N HIS A 202 -16.39 -22.99 -19.21
CA HIS A 202 -15.10 -22.30 -19.32
C HIS A 202 -15.27 -20.83 -19.80
N PRO A 203 -14.46 -19.90 -19.27
CA PRO A 203 -14.49 -18.50 -19.66
C PRO A 203 -13.78 -18.31 -21.01
N THR A 204 -14.55 -17.90 -22.02
CA THR A 204 -13.99 -17.10 -23.11
C THR A 204 -14.76 -15.79 -23.21
N GLY A 205 -14.21 -14.76 -22.56
CA GLY A 205 -14.57 -13.36 -22.77
C GLY A 205 -15.87 -12.89 -22.13
N LEU A 206 -15.77 -11.97 -21.18
CA LEU A 206 -16.78 -10.92 -21.00
C LEU A 206 -16.75 -9.98 -22.23
N PRO A 207 -17.82 -9.22 -22.56
CA PRO A 207 -18.68 -8.60 -21.54
C PRO A 207 -20.19 -8.46 -21.83
N ALA A 208 -20.91 -8.10 -20.76
CA ALA A 208 -22.30 -7.60 -20.69
C ALA A 208 -23.38 -8.70 -20.67
N ALA A 209 -24.44 -8.66 -19.85
CA ALA A 209 -25.04 -7.60 -19.07
C ALA A 209 -25.96 -8.21 -18.00
N LEU A 210 -26.09 -7.50 -16.88
CA LEU A 210 -27.32 -7.13 -16.17
C LEU A 210 -28.61 -7.92 -16.49
N SER A 211 -29.29 -8.32 -15.41
CA SER A 211 -30.72 -8.08 -15.17
C SER A 211 -31.69 -8.28 -16.34
N ALA A 212 -32.56 -9.28 -16.22
CA ALA A 212 -34.00 -9.03 -16.21
C ALA A 212 -34.80 -10.33 -16.09
N THR A 213 -35.49 -10.49 -14.96
CA THR A 213 -36.91 -10.85 -15.01
C THR A 213 -37.56 -9.98 -16.07
N VAL A 214 -38.39 -10.54 -16.95
CA VAL A 214 -39.74 -10.01 -17.24
C VAL A 214 -40.36 -10.73 -18.43
N THR A 215 -41.49 -11.35 -18.13
CA THR A 215 -42.63 -11.62 -19.03
C THR A 215 -42.44 -12.57 -20.21
N ARG A 216 -43.25 -13.62 -20.17
CA ARG A 216 -43.82 -14.29 -21.34
C ARG A 216 -44.30 -13.27 -22.37
N ARG A 217 -43.64 -13.26 -23.53
CA ARG A 217 -44.13 -12.82 -24.85
C ARG A 217 -43.58 -13.79 -25.92
N PRO A 218 -44.19 -13.83 -27.12
CA PRO A 218 -44.53 -15.08 -27.83
C PRO A 218 -43.31 -15.83 -28.40
N ARG A 219 -43.46 -17.15 -28.57
CA ARG A 219 -42.45 -18.09 -29.12
C ARG A 219 -41.73 -17.50 -30.35
N HIS A 220 -40.46 -17.16 -30.20
CA HIS A 220 -39.53 -16.95 -31.32
C HIS A 220 -39.16 -18.31 -31.92
N GLU A 221 -39.39 -18.51 -33.22
CA GLU A 221 -38.77 -19.60 -33.97
C GLU A 221 -37.25 -19.49 -33.85
N SER A 222 -36.60 -20.55 -33.38
CA SER A 222 -35.16 -20.58 -33.17
C SER A 222 -34.42 -20.54 -34.51
N THR A 223 -33.27 -19.87 -34.54
CA THR A 223 -32.33 -19.83 -35.68
C THR A 223 -31.90 -21.22 -36.18
N SER A 224 -32.22 -22.30 -35.45
CA SER A 224 -32.12 -23.69 -35.91
C SER A 224 -33.01 -24.03 -37.11
N ALA A 225 -34.03 -23.22 -37.42
CA ALA A 225 -34.84 -23.37 -38.63
C ALA A 225 -34.07 -23.06 -39.92
N ILE A 226 -32.88 -22.45 -39.83
CA ILE A 226 -32.02 -22.13 -40.98
C ILE A 226 -31.19 -23.36 -41.41
N THR A 227 -30.93 -24.30 -40.49
CA THR A 227 -30.06 -25.47 -40.71
C THR A 227 -30.45 -26.35 -41.91
N PRO A 228 -31.73 -26.72 -42.13
CA PRO A 228 -32.12 -27.53 -43.28
C PRO A 228 -31.83 -26.84 -44.63
N TRP A 229 -31.98 -25.51 -44.68
CA TRP A 229 -31.69 -24.74 -45.88
C TRP A 229 -30.19 -24.61 -46.15
N ILE A 230 -29.34 -24.57 -45.12
CA ILE A 230 -27.88 -24.53 -45.29
C ILE A 230 -27.38 -25.79 -46.00
N TYR A 231 -27.95 -26.95 -45.68
CA TYR A 231 -27.66 -28.20 -46.39
C TYR A 231 -28.08 -28.12 -47.86
N GLU A 232 -29.28 -27.62 -48.15
CA GLU A 232 -29.79 -27.50 -49.53
C GLU A 232 -29.02 -26.48 -50.37
N ALA A 233 -28.64 -25.34 -49.80
CA ALA A 233 -28.03 -24.22 -50.52
C ALA A 233 -26.49 -24.26 -50.56
N TYR A 234 -25.84 -24.87 -49.56
CA TYR A 234 -24.37 -24.90 -49.46
C TYR A 234 -23.81 -26.33 -49.32
N GLY A 235 -24.66 -27.36 -49.20
CA GLY A 235 -24.22 -28.76 -49.16
C GLY A 235 -23.62 -29.22 -47.82
N HIS A 236 -23.69 -28.40 -46.77
CA HIS A 236 -23.13 -28.72 -45.45
C HIS A 236 -24.17 -29.40 -44.56
N ASP A 237 -23.86 -30.61 -44.07
CA ASP A 237 -24.72 -31.37 -43.16
C ASP A 237 -24.88 -30.65 -41.80
N SER A 238 -26.02 -30.85 -41.16
CA SER A 238 -26.28 -30.36 -39.80
C SER A 238 -25.18 -30.72 -38.79
N ASN A 239 -24.51 -31.86 -38.95
CA ASN A 239 -23.44 -32.34 -38.07
C ASN A 239 -22.12 -31.55 -38.21
N VAL A 240 -21.91 -30.84 -39.32
CA VAL A 240 -20.73 -29.98 -39.50
C VAL A 240 -21.01 -28.52 -39.11
N ILE A 241 -22.24 -28.18 -38.70
CA ILE A 241 -22.55 -26.83 -38.19
C ILE A 241 -22.20 -26.77 -36.71
N LYS A 242 -21.14 -26.02 -36.39
CA LYS A 242 -20.68 -25.80 -35.02
C LYS A 242 -21.62 -24.91 -34.22
N SER A 243 -22.07 -23.80 -34.82
CA SER A 243 -23.02 -22.89 -34.18
C SER A 243 -23.68 -21.93 -35.17
N VAL A 244 -24.87 -21.44 -34.83
CA VAL A 244 -25.57 -20.36 -35.55
C VAL A 244 -25.76 -19.19 -34.59
N LYS A 245 -25.11 -18.06 -34.86
CA LYS A 245 -25.04 -16.89 -33.98
C LYS A 245 -25.56 -15.64 -34.67
N THR A 246 -26.30 -14.79 -33.96
CA THR A 246 -26.65 -13.44 -34.44
C THR A 246 -25.54 -12.46 -34.02
N LYS A 247 -25.03 -11.65 -34.94
CA LYS A 247 -23.97 -10.66 -34.69
C LYS A 247 -24.37 -9.27 -35.21
N THR A 248 -23.75 -8.24 -34.63
CA THR A 248 -23.95 -6.83 -34.99
C THR A 248 -22.59 -6.19 -35.26
N ALA A 249 -22.35 -5.73 -36.50
CA ALA A 249 -21.11 -5.02 -36.84
C ALA A 249 -21.32 -4.14 -38.08
N GLY A 250 -21.07 -2.83 -37.98
CA GLY A 250 -20.88 -1.83 -39.07
C GLY A 250 -21.98 -1.65 -40.16
N VAL A 251 -22.76 -2.68 -40.46
CA VAL A 251 -23.63 -2.81 -41.64
C VAL A 251 -25.04 -3.30 -41.25
N GLY A 252 -25.33 -3.45 -39.95
CA GLY A 252 -26.60 -3.96 -39.41
C GLY A 252 -26.45 -5.32 -38.71
N ARG A 253 -27.57 -5.85 -38.18
CA ARG A 253 -27.63 -7.22 -37.62
C ARG A 253 -27.58 -8.27 -38.73
N TYR A 254 -26.81 -9.33 -38.53
CA TYR A 254 -26.68 -10.45 -39.46
C TYR A 254 -26.55 -11.79 -38.70
N VAL A 255 -26.80 -12.91 -39.38
CA VAL A 255 -26.63 -14.26 -38.85
C VAL A 255 -25.32 -14.85 -39.38
N LEU A 256 -24.54 -15.47 -38.51
CA LEU A 256 -23.28 -16.16 -38.79
C LEU A 256 -23.42 -17.64 -38.44
N VAL A 257 -23.25 -18.52 -39.42
CA VAL A 257 -23.19 -19.97 -39.26
C VAL A 257 -21.72 -20.39 -39.28
N GLU A 258 -21.20 -20.90 -38.17
CA GLU A 258 -19.83 -21.41 -38.05
C GLU A 258 -19.80 -22.91 -38.37
N LEU A 259 -18.89 -23.34 -39.24
CA LEU A 259 -18.74 -24.73 -39.67
C LEU A 259 -17.49 -25.38 -39.03
N ASP A 260 -17.59 -26.66 -38.69
CA ASP A 260 -16.50 -27.49 -38.15
C ASP A 260 -15.79 -28.29 -39.25
N GLU A 261 -15.54 -27.67 -40.41
CA GLU A 261 -14.99 -28.30 -41.61
C GLU A 261 -13.60 -27.73 -41.98
N ARG A 262 -12.59 -28.61 -41.99
CA ARG A 262 -11.19 -28.24 -42.28
C ARG A 262 -10.90 -28.21 -43.78
N TYR A 263 -11.61 -29.02 -44.55
CA TYR A 263 -11.41 -29.10 -45.99
C TYR A 263 -12.09 -27.91 -46.68
N CYS A 264 -11.30 -27.13 -47.42
CA CYS A 264 -11.81 -26.05 -48.24
C CYS A 264 -11.96 -26.54 -49.68
N PRO A 265 -13.20 -26.71 -50.19
CA PRO A 265 -13.40 -27.15 -51.56
C PRO A 265 -12.87 -26.14 -52.60
N PHE A 266 -12.72 -24.86 -52.21
CA PHE A 266 -12.25 -23.79 -53.09
C PHE A 266 -10.74 -23.83 -53.37
N GLN A 267 -9.94 -24.32 -52.42
CA GLN A 267 -8.50 -24.49 -52.56
C GLN A 267 -8.10 -25.97 -52.69
N GLN A 268 -9.09 -26.87 -52.67
CA GLN A 268 -8.94 -28.33 -52.65
C GLN A 268 -7.90 -28.84 -51.64
N ARG A 269 -7.83 -28.20 -50.46
CA ARG A 269 -6.86 -28.53 -49.40
C ARG A 269 -7.47 -28.34 -48.02
N GLU A 270 -6.87 -28.97 -47.01
CA GLU A 270 -7.26 -28.78 -45.61
C GLU A 270 -6.52 -27.59 -44.97
N HIS A 271 -7.27 -26.73 -44.25
CA HIS A 271 -6.70 -25.68 -43.43
C HIS A 271 -6.36 -26.20 -42.03
N LYS A 272 -5.27 -25.69 -41.44
CA LYS A 272 -4.80 -26.10 -40.09
C LYS A 272 -5.75 -25.73 -38.94
N GLY A 273 -6.79 -24.92 -39.18
CA GLY A 273 -7.81 -24.57 -38.17
C GLY A 273 -9.22 -24.48 -38.77
N ASN A 274 -10.26 -24.76 -37.95
CA ASN A 274 -11.68 -24.71 -38.34
C ASN A 274 -12.26 -23.29 -38.26
N ARG A 275 -12.23 -22.54 -39.36
CA ARG A 275 -12.78 -21.17 -39.43
C ARG A 275 -13.52 -20.87 -40.75
N GLN A 276 -14.33 -21.80 -41.23
CA GLN A 276 -15.27 -21.55 -42.32
C GLN A 276 -16.62 -21.07 -41.77
N TYR A 277 -17.26 -20.11 -42.46
CA TYR A 277 -18.52 -19.52 -42.00
C TYR A 277 -19.42 -19.08 -43.15
N ILE A 278 -20.73 -19.14 -42.91
CA ILE A 278 -21.76 -18.61 -43.82
C ILE A 278 -22.40 -17.41 -43.14
N ILE A 279 -22.49 -16.28 -43.86
CA ILE A 279 -23.09 -15.03 -43.38
C ILE A 279 -24.44 -14.87 -44.08
N LEU A 280 -25.48 -14.52 -43.33
CA LEU A 280 -26.80 -14.13 -43.86
C LEU A 280 -27.21 -12.75 -43.33
N SER A 281 -27.63 -11.84 -44.20
CA SER A 281 -28.04 -10.49 -43.82
C SER A 281 -29.10 -9.90 -44.77
N LYS A 282 -29.91 -8.97 -44.26
CA LYS A 282 -30.88 -8.22 -45.08
C LYS A 282 -30.21 -7.42 -46.21
N ARG A 283 -29.01 -6.86 -45.96
CA ARG A 283 -28.32 -5.98 -46.92
C ARG A 283 -27.49 -6.72 -47.95
N ALA A 284 -26.88 -7.86 -47.60
CA ALA A 284 -25.94 -8.57 -48.47
C ALA A 284 -26.39 -9.98 -48.89
N GLY A 285 -27.59 -10.43 -48.50
CA GLY A 285 -28.06 -11.79 -48.77
C GLY A 285 -27.27 -12.83 -47.96
N SER A 286 -27.00 -14.01 -48.53
CA SER A 286 -26.13 -15.02 -47.93
C SER A 286 -24.86 -15.28 -48.74
N TYR A 287 -23.76 -15.63 -48.09
CA TYR A 287 -22.55 -16.11 -48.76
C TYR A 287 -21.61 -16.84 -47.77
N GLN A 288 -20.77 -17.73 -48.28
CA GLN A 288 -19.74 -18.44 -47.52
C GLN A 288 -18.38 -17.74 -47.60
N LYS A 289 -17.61 -17.82 -46.52
CA LYS A 289 -16.23 -17.30 -46.42
C LYS A 289 -15.33 -18.26 -45.64
N CYS A 290 -14.03 -18.18 -45.91
CA CYS A 290 -12.99 -18.92 -45.22
C CYS A 290 -12.01 -17.93 -44.56
N HIS A 291 -11.79 -18.02 -43.24
CA HIS A 291 -10.81 -17.19 -42.51
C HIS A 291 -9.44 -17.87 -42.45
N ASP A 292 -8.79 -18.03 -43.61
CA ASP A 292 -7.36 -18.35 -43.70
C ASP A 292 -6.59 -17.15 -44.26
N HIS A 293 -5.85 -16.46 -43.37
CA HIS A 293 -5.15 -15.20 -43.65
C HIS A 293 -3.96 -15.34 -44.62
N GLU A 294 -3.53 -16.57 -44.93
CA GLU A 294 -2.40 -16.80 -45.82
C GLU A 294 -2.81 -17.02 -47.29
N SER A 295 -4.07 -17.37 -47.60
CA SER A 295 -4.46 -17.72 -48.98
C SER A 295 -5.92 -17.50 -49.40
N CYS A 296 -6.83 -17.14 -48.50
CA CYS A 296 -8.28 -17.09 -48.80
C CYS A 296 -8.97 -15.76 -48.43
N ASP A 297 -8.22 -14.74 -48.02
CA ASP A 297 -8.84 -13.48 -47.58
C ASP A 297 -9.54 -12.76 -48.76
N ASP A 298 -10.81 -12.40 -48.51
CA ASP A 298 -11.74 -11.56 -49.28
C ASP A 298 -12.66 -12.14 -50.38
N LEU A 299 -12.68 -13.45 -50.66
CA LEU A 299 -13.66 -13.99 -51.63
C LEU A 299 -15.00 -14.38 -50.96
N LYS A 300 -16.12 -13.89 -51.52
CA LYS A 300 -17.49 -14.31 -51.17
C LYS A 300 -17.89 -15.48 -52.06
N HIS A 301 -18.14 -16.64 -51.47
CA HIS A 301 -18.48 -17.85 -52.23
C HIS A 301 -19.98 -18.13 -52.18
N HIS A 302 -20.51 -18.52 -53.34
CA HIS A 302 -21.94 -18.83 -53.56
C HIS A 302 -22.88 -17.76 -52.96
N PRO A 303 -22.78 -16.49 -53.41
CA PRO A 303 -23.64 -15.43 -52.91
C PRO A 303 -25.07 -15.61 -53.41
N ILE A 304 -26.02 -15.63 -52.49
CA ILE A 304 -27.46 -15.67 -52.78
C ILE A 304 -28.02 -14.32 -52.35
N SER A 305 -28.70 -13.62 -53.26
CA SER A 305 -29.27 -12.31 -52.93
C SER A 305 -30.40 -12.45 -51.91
N PHE A 306 -30.69 -11.39 -51.14
CA PHE A 306 -31.75 -11.46 -50.13
C PHE A 306 -33.13 -11.82 -50.74
N ALA A 307 -33.41 -11.37 -51.96
CA ALA A 307 -34.67 -11.65 -52.66
C ALA A 307 -34.82 -13.12 -53.08
N ASP A 308 -33.70 -13.82 -53.26
CA ASP A 308 -33.66 -15.22 -53.72
C ASP A 308 -33.61 -16.22 -52.55
N LEU A 309 -33.52 -15.74 -51.30
CA LEU A 309 -33.62 -16.59 -50.12
C LEU A 309 -35.04 -17.14 -49.96
N PRO A 310 -35.25 -18.33 -49.38
CA PRO A 310 -36.60 -18.80 -49.08
C PRO A 310 -37.35 -17.85 -48.15
N SER A 311 -38.66 -17.68 -48.35
CA SER A 311 -39.48 -16.72 -47.59
C SER A 311 -39.38 -16.90 -46.07
N HIS A 312 -39.19 -18.13 -45.59
CA HIS A 312 -39.00 -18.39 -44.16
C HIS A 312 -37.67 -17.85 -43.62
N VAL A 313 -36.56 -17.95 -44.39
CA VAL A 313 -35.26 -17.36 -44.03
C VAL A 313 -35.31 -15.83 -44.12
N GLN A 314 -35.97 -15.27 -45.14
CA GLN A 314 -36.17 -13.83 -45.27
C GLN A 314 -36.93 -13.24 -44.07
N ASN A 315 -38.01 -13.91 -43.64
CA ASN A 315 -38.82 -13.48 -42.50
C ASN A 315 -38.04 -13.52 -41.18
N ILE A 316 -37.19 -14.53 -40.98
CA ILE A 316 -36.29 -14.59 -39.82
C ILE A 316 -35.32 -13.40 -39.83
N LEU A 317 -34.72 -13.09 -40.98
CA LEU A 317 -33.77 -11.97 -41.11
C LEU A 317 -34.45 -10.59 -40.95
N LEU A 318 -35.68 -10.41 -41.43
CA LEU A 318 -36.45 -9.17 -41.26
C LEU A 318 -36.81 -8.92 -39.79
N ARG A 319 -37.32 -9.94 -39.09
CA ARG A 319 -37.66 -9.85 -37.66
C ARG A 319 -36.45 -9.60 -36.76
N LEU A 320 -35.27 -10.10 -37.14
CA LEU A 320 -34.03 -9.82 -36.42
C LEU A 320 -33.58 -8.35 -36.53
N THR A 321 -34.02 -7.64 -37.57
CA THR A 321 -33.72 -6.21 -37.80
C THR A 321 -34.76 -5.24 -37.21
N GLU A 322 -35.90 -5.71 -36.74
CA GLU A 322 -36.95 -4.87 -36.14
C GLU A 322 -36.78 -4.78 -34.61
N SER A 323 -35.91 -3.87 -34.15
CA SER A 323 -36.01 -3.29 -32.81
C SER A 323 -35.22 -1.99 -32.76
N ASN A 324 -35.98 -0.89 -32.64
CA ASN A 324 -35.58 0.52 -32.40
C ASN A 324 -35.10 1.35 -33.60
N ASP A 325 -35.90 1.42 -34.67
CA ASP A 325 -35.74 2.43 -35.75
C ASP A 325 -36.93 3.42 -35.83
N ASP A 326 -37.75 3.56 -34.77
CA ASP A 326 -38.98 4.38 -34.79
C ASP A 326 -38.90 5.73 -34.03
N ASP A 327 -37.69 6.29 -33.83
CA ASP A 327 -37.55 7.62 -33.19
C ASP A 327 -36.63 8.57 -33.98
N ASP A 328 -36.68 8.49 -35.31
CA ASP A 328 -36.08 9.48 -36.20
C ASP A 328 -37.17 10.42 -36.74
N THR A 329 -37.69 11.26 -35.83
CA THR A 329 -38.31 12.54 -36.23
C THR A 329 -37.48 13.69 -35.65
N ASP A 330 -36.70 14.30 -36.55
CA ASP A 330 -36.21 15.68 -36.53
C ASP A 330 -36.28 16.44 -35.18
N ALA A 331 -35.20 16.36 -34.41
CA ALA A 331 -34.83 17.41 -33.47
C ALA A 331 -33.39 17.87 -33.76
N PRO A 332 -33.13 19.18 -33.95
CA PRO A 332 -31.79 19.67 -34.23
C PRO A 332 -30.88 19.45 -33.01
N ARG A 333 -29.81 18.67 -33.19
CA ARG A 333 -28.77 18.47 -32.17
C ARG A 333 -28.02 19.78 -31.93
N PRO A 334 -27.66 20.12 -30.68
CA PRO A 334 -26.99 21.38 -30.37
C PRO A 334 -25.60 21.41 -31.04
N VAL A 335 -25.45 22.28 -32.03
CA VAL A 335 -24.16 22.64 -32.63
C VAL A 335 -23.62 23.82 -31.84
N VAL A 336 -22.46 23.65 -31.20
CA VAL A 336 -21.76 24.76 -30.55
C VAL A 336 -20.69 25.26 -31.50
N ALA A 337 -20.87 26.48 -32.01
CA ALA A 337 -19.95 27.08 -32.98
C ALA A 337 -18.81 27.84 -32.29
N GLY A 338 -17.60 27.75 -32.86
CA GLY A 338 -16.49 28.66 -32.53
C GLY A 338 -15.77 28.43 -31.19
N GLN A 339 -15.67 27.19 -30.70
CA GLN A 339 -14.95 26.88 -29.45
C GLN A 339 -13.42 26.83 -29.67
N ASP A 340 -12.67 27.47 -28.77
CA ASP A 340 -11.20 27.43 -28.78
C ASP A 340 -10.68 26.13 -28.12
N PHE A 341 -10.05 25.27 -28.91
CA PHE A 341 -9.50 23.98 -28.48
C PHE A 341 -7.98 23.91 -28.66
N ARG A 342 -7.24 24.94 -28.22
CA ARG A 342 -5.77 24.99 -28.29
C ARG A 342 -5.04 23.71 -27.87
N LYS A 343 -5.40 23.10 -26.73
CA LYS A 343 -4.68 21.90 -26.27
C LYS A 343 -4.99 20.68 -27.14
N VAL A 344 -6.19 20.61 -27.71
CA VAL A 344 -6.53 19.58 -28.68
C VAL A 344 -5.74 19.80 -29.98
N ASN A 345 -5.61 21.03 -30.45
CA ASN A 345 -4.78 21.35 -31.62
C ASN A 345 -3.31 20.98 -31.40
N ASP A 346 -2.75 21.31 -30.23
CA ASP A 346 -1.39 20.90 -29.85
C ASP A 346 -1.24 19.38 -29.86
N ALA A 347 -2.24 18.66 -29.32
CA ALA A 347 -2.26 17.20 -29.31
C ALA A 347 -2.47 16.58 -30.70
N LEU A 348 -3.13 17.29 -31.62
CA LEU A 348 -3.31 16.90 -33.01
C LEU A 348 -2.08 17.27 -33.87
N GLY A 349 -1.14 18.06 -33.35
CA GLY A 349 0.03 18.56 -34.08
C GLY A 349 -0.31 19.66 -35.09
N ILE A 350 -1.37 20.44 -34.81
CA ILE A 350 -1.87 21.50 -35.69
C ILE A 350 -1.37 22.84 -35.16
N SER A 351 -0.47 23.50 -35.89
CA SER A 351 0.15 24.78 -35.50
C SER A 351 -0.37 26.00 -36.27
N HIS A 352 -1.37 25.82 -37.14
CA HIS A 352 -1.83 26.88 -38.05
C HIS A 352 -3.01 27.66 -37.46
N ASP A 353 -3.03 28.98 -37.68
CA ASP A 353 -4.05 29.89 -37.13
C ASP A 353 -5.47 29.59 -37.61
N ASP A 354 -5.60 28.92 -38.77
CA ASP A 354 -6.87 28.48 -39.35
C ASP A 354 -7.59 27.38 -38.54
N TRP A 355 -7.02 26.87 -37.46
CA TRP A 355 -7.65 25.79 -36.66
C TRP A 355 -8.00 26.20 -35.24
N ARG A 356 -7.91 27.49 -34.91
CA ARG A 356 -8.13 27.98 -33.55
C ARG A 356 -9.55 27.73 -33.02
N ASP A 357 -10.54 27.77 -33.88
CA ASP A 357 -11.97 27.65 -33.58
C ASP A 357 -12.59 26.41 -34.25
N TRP A 358 -13.21 25.55 -33.45
CA TRP A 358 -13.90 24.36 -33.94
C TRP A 358 -15.41 24.47 -33.73
N ASN A 359 -16.18 23.87 -34.64
CA ASN A 359 -17.56 23.53 -34.39
C ASN A 359 -17.62 22.13 -33.75
N SER A 360 -18.43 21.95 -32.71
CA SER A 360 -18.55 20.67 -32.02
C SER A 360 -19.99 20.15 -32.08
N THR A 361 -20.12 18.83 -32.17
CA THR A 361 -21.42 18.15 -32.16
C THR A 361 -21.28 16.77 -31.52
N ALA A 362 -22.18 16.43 -30.60
CA ALA A 362 -22.25 15.10 -30.03
C ALA A 362 -22.86 14.11 -31.04
N VAL A 363 -22.23 12.95 -31.21
CA VAL A 363 -22.68 11.89 -32.11
C VAL A 363 -22.79 10.57 -31.34
N ALA A 364 -23.60 9.61 -31.83
CA ALA A 364 -23.86 8.36 -31.11
C ALA A 364 -22.58 7.58 -30.75
N THR A 365 -21.51 7.76 -31.51
CA THR A 365 -20.22 7.07 -31.34
C THR A 365 -19.17 7.88 -30.56
N GLY A 366 -19.48 9.11 -30.13
CA GLY A 366 -18.54 9.99 -29.44
C GLY A 366 -18.79 11.49 -29.66
N HIS A 367 -17.73 12.27 -29.86
CA HIS A 367 -17.81 13.69 -30.17
C HIS A 367 -17.17 13.99 -31.52
N GLN A 368 -17.84 14.79 -32.33
CA GLN A 368 -17.35 15.25 -33.62
C GLN A 368 -16.96 16.72 -33.51
N LEU A 369 -15.69 17.01 -33.77
CA LEU A 369 -15.18 18.36 -34.00
C LEU A 369 -15.03 18.56 -35.50
N TRP A 370 -15.49 19.67 -36.06
CA TRP A 370 -15.35 19.95 -37.48
C TRP A 370 -15.12 21.43 -37.76
N LYS A 371 -14.44 21.71 -38.88
CA LYS A 371 -14.21 23.06 -39.38
C LYS A 371 -14.13 23.04 -40.91
N GLU A 372 -14.59 24.11 -41.54
CA GLU A 372 -14.26 24.38 -42.94
C GLU A 372 -12.88 25.05 -43.00
N ALA A 373 -11.92 24.36 -43.62
CA ALA A 373 -10.55 24.85 -43.77
C ALA A 373 -10.02 24.49 -45.17
N THR A 374 -9.23 25.37 -45.76
CA THR A 374 -8.50 25.07 -47.00
C THR A 374 -7.24 24.24 -46.71
N GLN A 375 -6.64 24.37 -45.52
CA GLN A 375 -5.52 23.53 -45.10
C GLN A 375 -5.99 22.11 -44.76
N CYS A 376 -5.31 21.07 -45.25
CA CYS A 376 -5.64 19.67 -44.93
C CYS A 376 -5.23 19.27 -43.50
N ILE A 377 -6.13 18.59 -42.77
CA ILE A 377 -5.88 18.09 -41.40
C ILE A 377 -4.96 16.86 -41.34
N LEU A 378 -4.94 16.07 -42.41
CA LEU A 378 -4.10 14.86 -42.52
C LEU A 378 -2.70 15.20 -43.04
N HIS A 379 -2.62 16.17 -43.94
CA HIS A 379 -1.39 16.55 -44.61
C HIS A 379 -1.19 18.07 -44.49
N PRO A 380 -0.52 18.55 -43.43
CA PRO A 380 -0.32 19.98 -43.19
C PRO A 380 0.45 20.74 -44.28
N ALA A 381 1.00 20.05 -45.27
CA ALA A 381 1.64 20.65 -46.44
C ALA A 381 0.69 20.81 -47.65
N VAL A 382 -0.55 20.29 -47.57
CA VAL A 382 -1.53 20.27 -48.67
C VAL A 382 -2.63 21.30 -48.40
N VAL A 383 -2.81 22.23 -49.34
CA VAL A 383 -3.89 23.24 -49.34
C VAL A 383 -4.88 22.90 -50.43
N HIS A 384 -6.14 22.70 -50.06
CA HIS A 384 -7.27 22.47 -50.96
C HIS A 384 -7.66 23.79 -51.65
N PRO A 385 -8.05 23.73 -52.94
CA PRO A 385 -8.47 24.91 -53.70
C PRO A 385 -9.79 25.53 -53.18
N VAL A 386 -10.58 24.77 -52.43
CA VAL A 386 -11.82 25.19 -51.77
C VAL A 386 -11.79 24.69 -50.33
N ALA A 387 -12.39 25.43 -49.39
CA ALA A 387 -12.48 25.00 -48.00
C ALA A 387 -13.26 23.68 -47.91
N VAL A 388 -12.67 22.68 -47.25
CA VAL A 388 -13.28 21.37 -47.04
C VAL A 388 -13.67 21.22 -45.58
N ARG A 389 -14.79 20.54 -45.32
CA ARG A 389 -15.27 20.27 -43.96
C ARG A 389 -14.47 19.14 -43.33
N ALA A 390 -13.30 19.49 -42.82
CA ALA A 390 -12.44 18.57 -42.10
C ALA A 390 -13.00 18.28 -40.70
N CYS A 391 -12.75 17.07 -40.21
CA CYS A 391 -13.41 16.53 -39.03
C CYS A 391 -12.43 15.72 -38.15
N VAL A 392 -12.58 15.82 -36.84
CA VAL A 392 -11.95 14.95 -35.84
C VAL A 392 -13.06 14.26 -35.06
N LEU A 393 -13.10 12.94 -35.12
CA LEU A 393 -14.05 12.12 -34.38
C LEU A 393 -13.36 11.46 -33.18
N ILE A 394 -13.77 11.85 -31.99
CA ILE A 394 -13.28 11.34 -30.70
C ILE A 394 -14.28 10.31 -30.21
N LYS A 395 -13.97 9.02 -30.34
CA LYS A 395 -14.91 7.93 -30.06
C LYS A 395 -14.92 7.49 -28.60
N GLN A 396 -16.02 6.86 -28.17
CA GLN A 396 -16.15 6.30 -26.82
C GLN A 396 -15.18 5.15 -26.53
N ASP A 397 -14.76 4.41 -27.57
CA ASP A 397 -13.75 3.36 -27.50
C ASP A 397 -12.30 3.88 -27.34
N LYS A 398 -12.15 5.19 -27.14
CA LYS A 398 -10.90 5.93 -27.00
C LYS A 398 -10.06 6.06 -28.28
N SER A 399 -10.62 5.71 -29.44
CA SER A 399 -9.98 5.97 -30.73
C SER A 399 -10.30 7.38 -31.23
N VAL A 400 -9.33 7.99 -31.93
CA VAL A 400 -9.47 9.33 -32.52
C VAL A 400 -9.21 9.24 -34.01
N HIS A 401 -10.15 9.72 -34.82
CA HIS A 401 -10.12 9.65 -36.28
C HIS A 401 -10.04 11.07 -36.85
N LYS A 402 -9.03 11.35 -37.66
CA LYS A 402 -8.94 12.59 -38.45
C LYS A 402 -9.52 12.31 -39.84
N ILE A 403 -10.37 13.18 -40.34
CA ILE A 403 -11.11 12.97 -41.59
C ILE A 403 -10.99 14.23 -42.45
N CYS A 404 -10.50 14.08 -43.67
CA CYS A 404 -10.53 15.08 -44.72
C CYS A 404 -11.36 14.53 -45.90
N PRO A 405 -12.42 15.22 -46.36
CA PRO A 405 -13.25 14.73 -47.46
C PRO A 405 -12.47 14.39 -48.74
N ASP A 406 -11.40 15.12 -49.03
CA ASP A 406 -10.61 14.98 -50.24
C ASP A 406 -9.42 14.02 -50.08
N CYS A 407 -8.90 13.83 -48.87
CA CYS A 407 -7.69 13.04 -48.59
C CYS A 407 -7.97 11.72 -47.84
N GLY A 408 -9.20 11.48 -47.39
CA GLY A 408 -9.60 10.26 -46.68
C GLY A 408 -9.60 10.40 -45.15
N ALA A 409 -9.36 9.31 -44.44
CA ALA A 409 -9.39 9.27 -42.98
C ALA A 409 -8.15 8.55 -42.41
N ASP A 410 -7.64 9.05 -41.29
CA ASP A 410 -6.53 8.46 -40.55
C ASP A 410 -6.91 8.21 -39.09
N VAL A 411 -6.44 7.09 -38.55
CA VAL A 411 -6.69 6.70 -37.15
C VAL A 411 -5.44 6.92 -36.35
N MET A 412 -5.54 7.77 -35.32
CA MET A 412 -4.40 8.11 -34.50
C MET A 412 -3.88 6.91 -33.69
N SER A 413 -2.57 6.90 -33.45
CA SER A 413 -1.93 5.92 -32.56
C SER A 413 -2.57 5.96 -31.16
N LYS A 414 -2.56 4.82 -30.44
CA LYS A 414 -3.12 4.75 -29.07
C LYS A 414 -2.48 5.77 -28.12
N SER A 415 -1.19 6.07 -28.27
CA SER A 415 -0.49 7.06 -27.44
C SER A 415 -0.94 8.48 -27.72
N ASP A 416 -1.18 8.85 -28.97
CA ASP A 416 -1.57 10.21 -29.34
C ASP A 416 -3.08 10.43 -29.16
N ALA A 417 -3.91 9.43 -29.45
CA ALA A 417 -5.33 9.44 -29.10
C ALA A 417 -5.54 9.68 -27.59
N LYS A 418 -4.69 9.10 -26.73
CA LYS A 418 -4.72 9.34 -25.27
C LYS A 418 -4.40 10.79 -24.90
N LYS A 419 -3.48 11.45 -25.62
CA LYS A 419 -3.16 12.88 -25.42
C LYS A 419 -4.35 13.75 -25.81
N VAL A 420 -4.96 13.46 -26.97
CA VAL A 420 -6.15 14.17 -27.45
C VAL A 420 -7.32 14.01 -26.48
N HIS A 421 -7.60 12.80 -25.99
CA HIS A 421 -8.63 12.58 -24.97
C HIS A 421 -8.38 13.38 -23.69
N ARG A 422 -7.13 13.43 -23.22
CA ARG A 422 -6.77 14.18 -22.02
C ARG A 422 -6.96 15.68 -22.22
N ALA A 423 -6.53 16.20 -23.37
CA ALA A 423 -6.71 17.61 -23.73
C ALA A 423 -8.20 17.96 -23.87
N PHE A 424 -8.96 17.13 -24.57
CA PHE A 424 -10.40 17.29 -24.78
C PHE A 424 -11.18 17.26 -23.46
N SER A 425 -10.87 16.34 -22.55
CA SER A 425 -11.48 16.31 -21.21
C SER A 425 -11.15 17.54 -20.37
N GLN A 426 -9.95 18.12 -20.52
CA GLN A 426 -9.57 19.33 -19.80
C GLN A 426 -10.25 20.59 -20.36
N ASP A 427 -10.42 20.67 -21.69
CA ASP A 427 -11.02 21.84 -22.34
C ASP A 427 -12.56 21.87 -22.21
N ILE A 428 -13.21 20.70 -22.17
CA ILE A 428 -14.66 20.59 -21.89
C ILE A 428 -15.00 20.93 -20.42
N LEU A 429 -14.09 20.68 -19.48
CA LEU A 429 -14.30 21.05 -18.07
C LEU A 429 -14.26 22.57 -17.80
N HIS A 430 -13.90 23.37 -18.81
CA HIS A 430 -13.85 24.84 -18.73
C HIS A 430 -14.92 25.55 -19.58
N THR A 431 -15.78 24.83 -20.30
CA THR A 431 -16.95 25.43 -20.95
C THR A 431 -18.22 25.20 -20.11
N PRO A 432 -19.13 26.18 -19.97
CA PRO A 432 -20.38 26.06 -19.18
C PRO A 432 -21.41 25.05 -19.74
N ALA A 433 -20.97 24.04 -20.50
CA ALA A 433 -21.83 23.21 -21.33
C ALA A 433 -21.65 21.70 -21.07
N SER A 434 -21.33 21.29 -19.84
CA SER A 434 -21.66 19.93 -19.38
C SER A 434 -23.08 19.91 -18.82
N LEU A 435 -24.04 20.26 -19.66
CA LEU A 435 -25.44 19.99 -19.41
C LEU A 435 -25.69 18.56 -19.90
N ASN A 436 -26.44 17.76 -19.15
CA ASN A 436 -27.10 16.60 -19.76
C ASN A 436 -27.94 17.08 -20.96
N SER A 437 -28.36 16.17 -21.83
CA SER A 437 -29.21 16.43 -23.01
C SER A 437 -30.45 17.32 -22.77
N ASP A 438 -30.81 17.57 -21.51
CA ASP A 438 -31.96 18.38 -21.06
C ASP A 438 -31.60 19.69 -20.32
N GLY A 439 -30.34 20.16 -20.31
CA GLY A 439 -30.02 21.44 -19.65
C GLY A 439 -29.95 21.40 -18.12
N LYS A 440 -29.87 20.22 -17.49
CA LYS A 440 -29.82 20.06 -16.02
C LYS A 440 -28.44 19.63 -15.52
N LYS A 441 -27.99 20.21 -14.38
CA LYS A 441 -26.78 19.83 -13.64
C LYS A 441 -26.79 18.32 -13.34
N THR A 442 -25.66 17.64 -13.49
CA THR A 442 -25.55 16.23 -13.07
C THR A 442 -25.72 16.11 -11.55
N PRO A 443 -26.13 14.94 -11.01
CA PRO A 443 -26.27 14.75 -9.56
C PRO A 443 -25.02 15.16 -8.78
N PHE A 444 -23.84 14.75 -9.26
CA PHE A 444 -22.56 15.11 -8.65
C PHE A 444 -22.26 16.62 -8.71
N GLN A 445 -22.66 17.32 -9.77
CA GLN A 445 -22.53 18.77 -9.86
C GLN A 445 -23.47 19.51 -8.90
N LYS A 446 -24.67 18.98 -8.65
CA LYS A 446 -25.54 19.52 -7.61
C LYS A 446 -24.90 19.35 -6.24
N PHE A 447 -24.39 18.16 -5.92
CA PHE A 447 -23.76 17.90 -4.63
C PHE A 447 -22.51 18.77 -4.40
N THR A 448 -21.63 18.88 -5.39
CA THR A 448 -20.44 19.76 -5.28
C THR A 448 -20.82 21.23 -5.12
N HIS A 449 -21.90 21.69 -5.76
CA HIS A 449 -22.42 23.05 -5.55
C HIS A 449 -22.88 23.25 -4.10
N THR A 450 -23.69 22.34 -3.56
CA THR A 450 -24.15 22.40 -2.16
C THR A 450 -22.98 22.38 -1.18
N VAL A 451 -21.96 21.54 -1.42
CA VAL A 451 -20.72 21.52 -0.63
C VAL A 451 -20.04 22.89 -0.62
N LEU A 452 -19.92 23.54 -1.78
CA LEU A 452 -19.24 24.83 -1.88
C LEU A 452 -20.08 25.98 -1.29
N GLU A 453 -21.40 25.94 -1.44
CA GLU A 453 -22.32 26.90 -0.82
C GLU A 453 -22.24 26.82 0.70
N GLU A 454 -22.29 25.61 1.26
CA GLU A 454 -22.21 25.40 2.71
C GLU A 454 -20.84 25.80 3.28
N ALA A 455 -19.77 25.40 2.60
CA ALA A 455 -18.43 25.79 3.02
C ALA A 455 -18.23 27.32 2.96
N SER A 456 -18.76 27.98 1.92
CA SER A 456 -18.64 29.42 1.78
C SER A 456 -19.48 30.19 2.78
N SER A 457 -20.69 29.71 3.11
CA SER A 457 -21.60 30.37 4.04
C SER A 457 -21.06 30.38 5.47
N GLN A 458 -20.37 29.31 5.86
CA GLN A 458 -19.78 29.15 7.19
C GLN A 458 -18.27 29.46 7.24
N ASN A 459 -17.67 29.93 6.14
CA ASN A 459 -16.24 30.19 6.01
C ASN A 459 -15.36 28.99 6.42
N LEU A 460 -15.77 27.78 6.02
CA LEU A 460 -15.07 26.54 6.36
C LEU A 460 -13.78 26.39 5.57
N ARG A 461 -12.82 25.69 6.17
CA ARG A 461 -11.57 25.26 5.53
C ARG A 461 -11.45 23.74 5.60
N ARG A 462 -10.56 23.15 4.80
CA ARG A 462 -10.30 21.71 4.88
C ARG A 462 -8.84 21.33 4.86
N ASP A 463 -8.53 20.19 5.46
CA ASP A 463 -7.19 19.61 5.38
C ASP A 463 -6.90 19.09 3.96
N ARG A 464 -5.64 19.24 3.52
CA ARG A 464 -5.23 18.86 2.17
C ARG A 464 -5.05 17.35 2.00
N LYS A 465 -4.66 16.62 3.03
CA LYS A 465 -4.41 15.17 2.98
C LYS A 465 -5.67 14.38 3.26
N THR A 466 -6.41 14.73 4.31
CA THR A 466 -7.58 13.98 4.77
C THR A 466 -8.88 14.51 4.18
N GLY A 467 -8.95 15.81 3.86
CA GLY A 467 -10.19 16.49 3.50
C GLY A 467 -11.04 16.89 4.71
N ASP A 468 -10.53 16.68 5.94
CA ASP A 468 -11.24 17.00 7.18
C ASP A 468 -11.63 18.47 7.23
N VAL A 469 -12.78 18.76 7.82
CA VAL A 469 -13.42 20.07 7.75
C VAL A 469 -13.17 20.85 9.03
N TYR A 470 -12.85 22.13 8.89
CA TYR A 470 -12.50 23.05 9.96
C TYR A 470 -13.40 24.28 9.91
N ALA A 471 -13.90 24.68 11.07
CA ALA A 471 -14.71 25.87 11.24
C ALA A 471 -13.90 26.99 11.90
N PRO A 472 -14.16 28.27 11.57
CA PRO A 472 -13.54 29.39 12.26
C PRO A 472 -14.01 29.43 13.72
N VAL A 473 -13.14 29.85 14.61
CA VAL A 473 -13.51 30.11 16.01
C VAL A 473 -14.21 31.46 16.09
N GLU A 474 -15.33 31.51 16.81
CA GLU A 474 -16.12 32.74 16.94
C GLU A 474 -15.29 33.90 17.49
N GLY A 475 -15.33 35.05 16.80
CA GLY A 475 -14.57 36.24 17.17
C GLY A 475 -13.07 36.22 16.83
N LEU A 476 -12.52 35.10 16.35
CA LEU A 476 -11.08 34.93 16.10
C LEU A 476 -10.81 34.51 14.65
N ALA A 477 -10.64 35.49 13.75
CA ALA A 477 -10.43 35.25 12.32
C ALA A 477 -9.18 34.39 11.98
N PHE A 478 -8.20 34.35 12.89
CA PHE A 478 -6.97 33.60 12.74
C PHE A 478 -7.04 32.15 13.25
N ALA A 479 -8.12 31.75 13.92
CA ALA A 479 -8.23 30.45 14.58
C ALA A 479 -9.29 29.57 13.92
N PHE A 480 -8.94 28.28 13.75
CA PHE A 480 -9.81 27.27 13.16
C PHE A 480 -9.73 25.99 13.99
N GLU A 481 -10.88 25.36 14.21
CA GLU A 481 -11.00 24.09 14.93
C GLU A 481 -11.60 23.01 14.04
N LYS A 482 -11.19 21.76 14.28
CA LYS A 482 -11.71 20.62 13.52
C LYS A 482 -13.18 20.44 13.86
N LEU A 483 -14.03 20.54 12.85
CA LEU A 483 -15.47 20.31 12.97
C LEU A 483 -15.76 18.80 12.96
N CYS A 484 -15.31 18.10 11.91
CA CYS A 484 -15.43 16.65 11.77
C CYS A 484 -14.53 16.13 10.62
N ASP A 485 -14.44 14.81 10.46
CA ASP A 485 -13.78 14.23 9.29
C ASP A 485 -14.61 14.42 8.01
N ALA A 486 -13.93 14.35 6.86
CA ALA A 486 -14.52 14.62 5.54
C ALA A 486 -15.76 13.75 5.26
N LYS A 487 -15.73 12.48 5.68
CA LYS A 487 -16.78 11.51 5.39
C LYS A 487 -18.02 11.82 6.22
N THR A 488 -17.85 12.00 7.53
CA THR A 488 -18.95 12.37 8.42
C THR A 488 -19.56 13.71 8.02
N TRP A 489 -18.76 14.70 7.62
CA TRP A 489 -19.28 15.98 7.15
C TRP A 489 -20.17 15.83 5.92
N VAL A 490 -19.71 15.12 4.89
CA VAL A 490 -20.48 14.86 3.67
C VAL A 490 -21.78 14.10 3.98
N GLN A 491 -21.71 13.08 4.84
CA GLN A 491 -22.88 12.29 5.24
C GLN A 491 -23.92 13.14 5.97
N ASN A 492 -23.48 14.03 6.87
CA ASN A 492 -24.38 14.93 7.60
C ASN A 492 -24.98 16.00 6.68
N LEU A 493 -24.19 16.55 5.76
CA LEU A 493 -24.64 17.59 4.83
C LEU A 493 -25.75 17.09 3.89
N PHE A 494 -25.67 15.82 3.48
CA PHE A 494 -26.64 15.19 2.59
C PHE A 494 -27.53 14.15 3.29
N ALA A 495 -27.66 14.25 4.62
CA ALA A 495 -28.61 13.43 5.36
C ALA A 495 -30.01 13.60 4.76
N ASP A 496 -30.73 12.50 4.58
CA ASP A 496 -32.09 12.45 4.01
C ASP A 496 -32.19 12.89 2.53
N ASN A 497 -31.07 13.09 1.83
CA ASN A 497 -31.05 13.39 0.41
C ASN A 497 -31.17 12.10 -0.42
N ARG A 498 -32.39 11.79 -0.86
CA ARG A 498 -32.70 10.59 -1.68
C ARG A 498 -31.86 10.44 -2.95
N GLU A 499 -31.47 11.55 -3.60
CA GLU A 499 -30.64 11.51 -4.81
C GLU A 499 -29.19 11.14 -4.45
N PHE A 500 -28.69 11.61 -3.31
CA PHE A 500 -27.36 11.30 -2.79
C PHE A 500 -27.24 9.85 -2.31
N GLU A 501 -28.24 9.38 -1.56
CA GLU A 501 -28.30 8.01 -1.00
C GLU A 501 -28.48 6.91 -2.06
N SER A 502 -28.86 7.28 -3.29
CA SER A 502 -29.05 6.34 -4.40
C SER A 502 -27.77 5.65 -4.87
N ASP A 503 -26.60 6.22 -4.59
CA ASP A 503 -25.29 5.66 -4.95
C ASP A 503 -24.31 5.87 -3.79
N VAL A 504 -23.97 4.78 -3.10
CA VAL A 504 -23.05 4.76 -1.94
C VAL A 504 -21.68 5.33 -2.32
N SER A 505 -21.26 5.23 -3.58
CA SER A 505 -19.98 5.76 -4.04
C SER A 505 -19.94 7.30 -4.10
N ASN A 506 -21.09 7.99 -3.98
CA ASN A 506 -21.13 9.45 -3.93
C ASN A 506 -20.33 10.03 -2.77
N VAL A 507 -20.32 9.35 -1.61
CA VAL A 507 -19.51 9.73 -0.46
C VAL A 507 -18.02 9.73 -0.84
N ASP A 508 -17.53 8.63 -1.39
CA ASP A 508 -16.10 8.50 -1.75
C ASP A 508 -15.71 9.48 -2.87
N LYS A 509 -16.59 9.70 -3.85
CA LYS A 509 -16.38 10.68 -4.92
C LYS A 509 -16.26 12.10 -4.37
N LEU A 510 -17.10 12.49 -3.40
CA LEU A 510 -17.05 13.81 -2.77
C LEU A 510 -15.85 13.95 -1.83
N VAL A 511 -15.53 12.95 -1.01
CA VAL A 511 -14.33 12.97 -0.16
C VAL A 511 -13.07 13.14 -1.02
N LYS A 512 -12.99 12.42 -2.15
CA LYS A 512 -11.90 12.60 -3.10
C LYS A 512 -11.89 14.00 -3.72
N TYR A 513 -13.06 14.55 -4.05
CA TYR A 513 -13.17 15.94 -4.53
C TYR A 513 -12.64 16.94 -3.49
N LEU A 514 -12.97 16.76 -2.22
CA LEU A 514 -12.46 17.58 -1.11
C LEU A 514 -10.93 17.52 -1.03
N GLN A 515 -10.32 16.35 -1.20
CA GLN A 515 -8.86 16.18 -1.13
C GLN A 515 -8.12 16.79 -2.34
N ASP A 516 -8.66 16.61 -3.55
CA ASP A 516 -7.93 16.92 -4.79
C ASP A 516 -8.23 18.32 -5.35
N PHE A 517 -9.42 18.86 -5.13
CA PHE A 517 -9.89 20.06 -5.82
C PHE A 517 -9.53 21.36 -5.08
N LYS A 518 -9.04 22.37 -5.81
CA LYS A 518 -8.76 23.72 -5.29
C LYS A 518 -9.91 24.67 -5.65
N ASN A 519 -10.53 25.27 -4.65
CA ASN A 519 -11.57 26.28 -4.80
C ASN A 519 -11.35 27.41 -3.77
N SER A 520 -11.73 28.65 -4.08
CA SER A 520 -11.72 29.75 -3.12
C SER A 520 -12.89 29.71 -2.14
N ALA A 521 -14.05 29.18 -2.54
CA ALA A 521 -15.24 29.03 -1.70
C ALA A 521 -15.11 27.96 -0.61
N PHE A 522 -14.22 27.00 -0.84
CA PHE A 522 -13.76 26.07 0.17
C PHE A 522 -12.25 26.01 0.01
N PRO A 523 -11.46 26.77 0.77
CA PRO A 523 -10.00 26.75 0.68
C PRO A 523 -9.36 25.67 1.56
N PHE A 524 -8.13 25.28 1.22
CA PHE A 524 -7.34 24.42 2.10
C PHE A 524 -6.88 25.19 3.34
N LEU A 525 -6.85 24.51 4.49
CA LEU A 525 -6.27 25.03 5.72
C LEU A 525 -4.75 25.17 5.53
N THR A 526 -4.26 26.40 5.52
CA THR A 526 -2.83 26.71 5.43
C THR A 526 -2.47 27.51 6.67
N THR A 527 -1.58 26.97 7.50
CA THR A 527 -1.29 27.52 8.82
C THR A 527 0.11 28.13 8.89
N GLN A 528 0.25 29.15 9.74
CA GLN A 528 1.51 29.73 10.13
C GLN A 528 2.05 28.98 11.36
N ARG A 529 2.89 27.96 11.11
CA ARG A 529 3.39 27.03 12.15
C ARG A 529 4.04 27.69 13.37
N ASN A 530 4.68 28.84 13.19
CA ASN A 530 5.39 29.56 14.25
C ASN A 530 4.47 30.38 15.16
N TYR A 531 3.16 30.40 14.91
CA TYR A 531 2.21 31.16 15.70
C TYR A 531 1.19 30.25 16.37
N LEU A 532 0.95 30.52 17.65
CA LEU A 532 -0.11 29.91 18.44
C LEU A 532 -1.19 30.95 18.70
N GLY A 533 -2.44 30.58 18.50
CA GLY A 533 -3.60 31.43 18.81
C GLY A 533 -4.07 31.20 20.23
N PHE A 534 -4.41 32.28 20.91
CA PHE A 534 -5.03 32.32 22.23
C PHE A 534 -6.34 33.12 22.14
N THR A 535 -7.19 33.05 23.16
CA THR A 535 -8.47 33.79 23.17
C THR A 535 -8.27 35.32 23.11
N ASN A 536 -7.12 35.80 23.59
CA ASN A 536 -6.78 37.22 23.68
C ASN A 536 -5.71 37.70 22.67
N GLY A 537 -5.31 36.87 21.70
CA GLY A 537 -4.32 37.27 20.68
C GLY A 537 -3.51 36.11 20.11
N ILE A 538 -2.35 36.42 19.54
CA ILE A 538 -1.43 35.44 18.93
C ILE A 538 -0.04 35.52 19.55
N TYR A 539 0.61 34.38 19.71
CA TYR A 539 1.97 34.27 20.25
C TYR A 539 2.91 33.70 19.19
N ASN A 540 4.04 34.36 18.98
CA ASN A 540 5.10 33.89 18.08
C ASN A 540 6.10 33.03 18.86
N THR A 541 6.16 31.72 18.57
CA THR A 541 7.05 30.77 19.26
C THR A 541 8.53 30.95 18.94
N VAL A 542 8.86 31.73 17.90
CA VAL A 542 10.24 32.04 17.49
C VAL A 542 10.75 33.30 18.16
N THR A 543 10.01 34.40 18.11
CA THR A 543 10.42 35.67 18.74
C THR A 543 10.06 35.75 20.22
N CYS A 544 9.15 34.88 20.68
CA CYS A 544 8.55 34.91 22.02
C CYS A 544 7.75 36.18 22.30
N GLU A 545 7.20 36.80 21.24
CA GLU A 545 6.38 38.01 21.34
C GLU A 545 4.89 37.66 21.23
N PHE A 546 4.08 38.38 22.02
CA PHE A 546 2.62 38.26 21.99
C PHE A 546 2.02 39.51 21.35
N THR A 547 1.13 39.30 20.39
CA THR A 547 0.32 40.35 19.76
C THR A 547 -1.10 40.22 20.26
N GLU A 548 -1.58 41.25 20.97
CA GLU A 548 -2.96 41.29 21.48
C GLU A 548 -3.98 41.24 20.35
N LEU A 549 -5.17 40.70 20.63
CA LEU A 549 -6.25 40.50 19.65
C LEU A 549 -6.53 41.74 18.80
N ALA A 550 -6.59 42.92 19.42
CA ALA A 550 -6.87 44.19 18.72
C ALA A 550 -5.76 44.63 17.75
N GLN A 551 -4.55 44.08 17.88
CA GLN A 551 -3.39 44.39 17.06
C GLN A 551 -3.12 43.31 16.00
N VAL A 552 -3.88 42.21 16.00
CA VAL A 552 -3.73 41.15 14.99
C VAL A 552 -4.26 41.67 13.66
N PRO A 553 -3.45 41.68 12.59
CA PRO A 553 -3.91 42.09 11.26
C PRO A 553 -5.08 41.22 10.77
N GLU A 554 -6.08 41.83 10.13
CA GLU A 554 -7.22 41.09 9.56
C GLU A 554 -6.78 40.06 8.51
N ASP A 555 -5.69 40.34 7.79
CA ASP A 555 -5.11 39.48 6.76
C ASP A 555 -3.99 38.57 7.27
N PHE A 556 -3.81 38.44 8.59
CA PHE A 556 -2.77 37.60 9.19
C PHE A 556 -2.80 36.16 8.69
N GLY A 557 -3.97 35.57 8.47
CA GLY A 557 -4.11 34.16 8.09
C GLY A 557 -4.32 33.26 9.31
N VAL A 558 -4.01 31.97 9.20
CA VAL A 558 -4.36 30.97 10.23
C VAL A 558 -3.16 30.60 11.08
N VAL A 559 -3.31 30.58 12.42
CA VAL A 559 -2.26 30.13 13.34
C VAL A 559 -1.95 28.63 13.18
N GLY A 560 -0.76 28.19 13.61
CA GLY A 560 -0.36 26.78 13.64
C GLY A 560 -1.30 25.92 14.49
N LYS A 561 -1.63 26.41 15.69
CA LYS A 561 -2.56 25.77 16.63
C LYS A 561 -3.28 26.83 17.44
N TYR A 562 -4.58 26.67 17.61
CA TYR A 562 -5.37 27.45 18.57
C TYR A 562 -5.43 26.72 19.92
N LEU A 563 -5.20 27.48 20.99
CA LEU A 563 -5.26 27.07 22.38
C LEU A 563 -6.35 27.93 23.06
N PRO A 564 -7.46 27.35 23.55
CA PRO A 564 -8.61 28.10 24.07
C PRO A 564 -8.36 28.63 25.49
N TYR A 565 -7.26 29.37 25.67
CA TYR A 565 -6.82 29.97 26.92
C TYR A 565 -6.41 31.43 26.67
N GLU A 566 -6.39 32.23 27.73
CA GLU A 566 -5.74 33.53 27.68
C GLU A 566 -4.22 33.37 27.83
N PHE A 567 -3.47 34.10 27.01
CA PHE A 567 -2.05 34.26 27.21
C PHE A 567 -1.78 35.31 28.29
N THR A 568 -1.10 34.93 29.36
CA THR A 568 -0.84 35.79 30.53
C THR A 568 0.58 36.35 30.58
N GLY A 569 1.48 35.89 29.70
CA GLY A 569 2.92 36.22 29.76
C GLY A 569 3.65 35.61 30.96
N MET A 570 2.98 34.78 31.77
CA MET A 570 3.60 34.05 32.87
C MET A 570 4.50 32.94 32.37
N THR A 571 5.40 32.48 33.24
CA THR A 571 6.24 31.30 32.96
C THR A 571 6.18 30.30 34.10
N GLU A 572 5.41 30.54 35.15
CA GLU A 572 5.28 29.66 36.29
C GLU A 572 4.47 28.41 35.91
N THR A 573 5.01 27.21 36.16
CA THR A 573 4.32 25.94 35.92
C THR A 573 4.55 24.99 37.10
N PRO A 574 4.05 25.32 38.31
CA PRO A 574 4.41 24.62 39.54
C PRO A 574 4.17 23.10 39.52
N LEU A 575 3.14 22.60 38.84
CA LEU A 575 2.86 21.17 38.69
C LEU A 575 3.90 20.50 37.79
N LEU A 576 4.17 21.07 36.61
CA LEU A 576 5.22 20.57 35.71
C LEU A 576 6.63 20.69 36.29
N ASP A 577 6.92 21.81 36.96
CA ASP A 577 8.18 22.02 37.69
C ASP A 577 8.30 20.97 38.79
N GLY A 578 7.23 20.65 39.51
CA GLY A 578 7.19 19.59 40.51
C GLY A 578 7.62 18.24 39.95
N VAL A 579 7.12 17.87 38.75
CA VAL A 579 7.48 16.60 38.08
C VAL A 579 8.97 16.56 37.73
N LEU A 580 9.50 17.61 37.12
CA LEU A 580 10.91 17.62 36.70
C LEU A 580 11.87 17.81 37.87
N ASN A 581 11.53 18.64 38.87
CA ASN A 581 12.33 18.81 40.09
C ASN A 581 12.34 17.55 40.96
N TYR A 582 11.27 16.75 40.92
CA TYR A 582 11.26 15.44 41.55
C TYR A 582 12.31 14.52 40.91
N GLN A 583 12.49 14.57 39.59
CA GLN A 583 13.39 13.68 38.86
C GLN A 583 14.83 14.20 38.77
N PHE A 584 15.02 15.51 38.66
CA PHE A 584 16.27 16.11 38.21
C PHE A 584 16.71 17.30 39.06
N LYS A 585 18.01 17.62 38.98
CA LYS A 585 18.56 18.87 39.50
C LYS A 585 18.20 20.04 38.55
N PRO A 586 18.15 21.29 39.04
CA PRO A 586 17.78 22.45 38.23
C PRO A 586 18.55 22.58 36.90
N GLU A 587 19.87 22.37 36.92
CA GLU A 587 20.71 22.47 35.72
C GLU A 587 20.33 21.47 34.60
N VAL A 588 19.75 20.32 34.96
CA VAL A 588 19.28 19.30 34.02
C VAL A 588 17.87 19.64 33.54
N HIS A 589 17.01 20.06 34.46
CA HIS A 589 15.65 20.51 34.19
C HIS A 589 15.61 21.70 33.21
N ASP A 590 16.48 22.70 33.36
CA ASP A 590 16.59 23.84 32.45
C ASP A 590 16.92 23.42 31.01
N ILE A 591 17.83 22.45 30.84
CA ILE A 591 18.16 21.89 29.53
C ILE A 591 16.98 21.10 28.95
N ILE A 592 16.23 20.38 29.77
CA ILE A 592 15.01 19.68 29.31
C ILE A 592 14.01 20.70 28.79
N TYR A 593 13.76 21.81 29.49
CA TYR A 593 12.86 22.86 28.99
C TYR A 593 13.37 23.52 27.71
N MET A 594 14.68 23.77 27.60
CA MET A 594 15.27 24.25 26.35
C MET A 594 15.01 23.28 25.19
N LEU A 595 15.22 21.99 25.40
CA LEU A 595 14.98 20.97 24.37
C LEU A 595 13.49 20.77 24.07
N LEU A 596 12.60 20.96 25.04
CA LEU A 596 11.15 20.99 24.79
C LEU A 596 10.76 22.21 23.97
N GLY A 597 11.38 23.37 24.19
CA GLY A 597 11.18 24.57 23.37
C GLY A 597 11.60 24.37 21.92
N ARG A 598 12.66 23.60 21.69
CA ARG A 598 13.12 23.19 20.36
C ARG A 598 12.07 22.36 19.58
N MET A 599 11.07 21.79 20.26
CA MET A 599 9.97 21.06 19.61
C MET A 599 8.99 21.97 18.87
N PHE A 600 9.01 23.28 19.12
CA PHE A 600 8.20 24.26 18.37
C PHE A 600 8.87 24.72 17.07
N GLY A 601 10.01 24.13 16.72
CA GLY A 601 10.75 24.41 15.49
C GLY A 601 12.26 24.41 15.74
N ILE A 602 12.99 23.59 14.99
CA ILE A 602 14.45 23.50 15.09
C ILE A 602 15.08 24.72 14.41
N ARG A 603 15.77 25.55 15.19
CA ARG A 603 16.46 26.78 14.75
C ARG A 603 17.98 26.73 14.96
N ASP A 604 18.50 25.55 15.30
CA ASP A 604 19.92 25.28 15.51
C ASP A 604 20.47 24.20 14.58
N HIS A 605 21.77 24.00 14.65
CA HIS A 605 22.49 22.92 13.98
C HIS A 605 23.09 21.92 14.99
N PHE A 606 22.51 21.79 16.18
CA PHE A 606 23.03 20.89 17.21
C PHE A 606 22.93 19.41 16.79
N GLY A 607 21.94 19.07 15.96
CA GLY A 607 21.78 17.72 15.42
C GLY A 607 21.52 16.67 16.51
N VAL A 608 20.71 17.04 17.51
CA VAL A 608 20.32 16.17 18.62
C VAL A 608 18.81 16.00 18.74
N MET A 609 18.37 14.96 19.45
CA MET A 609 17.02 14.75 19.94
C MET A 609 17.01 14.55 21.45
N LEU A 610 15.89 14.89 22.10
CA LEU A 610 15.65 14.58 23.50
C LEU A 610 15.10 13.14 23.62
N TYR A 611 15.62 12.38 24.58
CA TYR A 611 15.18 11.03 24.88
C TYR A 611 14.95 10.85 26.38
N PHE A 612 13.76 10.36 26.75
CA PHE A 612 13.45 10.01 28.14
C PHE A 612 13.64 8.52 28.39
N LEU A 613 14.61 8.19 29.22
CA LEU A 613 14.86 6.83 29.70
C LEU A 613 14.25 6.66 31.10
N GLY A 614 13.73 5.49 31.42
CA GLY A 614 13.29 5.15 32.79
C GLY A 614 12.23 4.06 32.77
N GLU A 615 11.89 3.49 33.91
CA GLU A 615 10.85 2.45 34.00
C GLU A 615 9.43 3.00 33.78
N SER A 616 8.43 2.13 33.67
CA SER A 616 7.03 2.54 33.60
C SER A 616 6.60 3.27 34.88
N GLY A 617 5.69 4.24 34.78
CA GLY A 617 5.14 4.94 35.95
C GLY A 617 6.04 6.00 36.58
N VAL A 618 7.05 6.52 35.87
CA VAL A 618 7.96 7.58 36.38
C VAL A 618 7.65 9.00 35.87
N GLY A 619 6.61 9.16 35.04
CA GLY A 619 6.15 10.47 34.53
C GLY A 619 6.63 10.86 33.11
N LYS A 620 7.30 9.98 32.36
CA LYS A 620 7.77 10.26 30.98
C LYS A 620 6.62 10.66 30.04
N SER A 621 5.56 9.84 30.03
CA SER A 621 4.39 9.99 29.17
C SER A 621 3.59 11.26 29.46
N LEU A 622 3.65 11.78 30.69
CA LEU A 622 2.99 13.03 31.07
C LEU A 622 3.54 14.19 30.23
N LEU A 623 4.87 14.33 30.17
CA LEU A 623 5.54 15.40 29.43
C LEU A 623 5.34 15.27 27.92
N ILE A 624 5.37 14.05 27.37
CA ILE A 624 5.02 13.80 25.96
C ILE A 624 3.59 14.27 25.65
N LYS A 625 2.62 13.96 26.53
CA LYS A 625 1.22 14.38 26.35
C LYS A 625 1.05 15.89 26.45
N VAL A 626 1.75 16.54 27.37
CA VAL A 626 1.69 18.01 27.54
C VAL A 626 2.25 18.73 26.32
N ILE A 627 3.42 18.35 25.80
CA ILE A 627 3.98 18.98 24.59
C ILE A 627 3.12 18.65 23.34
N SER A 628 2.57 17.43 23.26
CA SER A 628 1.66 17.04 22.19
C SER A 628 0.39 17.88 22.15
N ALA A 629 -0.13 18.30 23.31
CA ALA A 629 -1.30 19.19 23.38
C ALA A 629 -1.03 20.61 22.84
N CYS A 630 0.25 21.01 22.77
CA CYS A 630 0.66 22.34 22.30
C CYS A 630 0.80 22.45 20.77
N VAL A 631 0.74 21.34 20.04
CA VAL A 631 0.93 21.29 18.58
C VAL A 631 -0.33 20.77 17.88
N ALA A 632 -0.46 21.01 16.57
CA ALA A 632 -1.65 20.60 15.83
C ALA A 632 -1.58 19.15 15.35
N ASN A 633 -0.43 18.74 14.80
CA ASN A 633 -0.26 17.43 14.17
C ASN A 633 0.88 16.65 14.84
N VAL A 634 0.55 15.57 15.53
CA VAL A 634 1.52 14.68 16.18
C VAL A 634 1.62 13.37 15.40
N GLY A 635 2.80 13.07 14.88
CA GLY A 635 3.14 11.74 14.38
C GLY A 635 3.50 10.82 15.54
N VAL A 636 3.04 9.57 15.53
CA VAL A 636 3.34 8.61 16.59
C VAL A 636 4.04 7.39 15.98
N ILE A 637 5.19 7.03 16.54
CA ILE A 637 5.88 5.79 16.24
C ILE A 637 5.50 4.74 17.29
N GLY A 638 4.83 3.68 16.84
CA GLY A 638 4.54 2.49 17.65
C GLY A 638 5.24 1.24 17.10
N GLY A 639 5.13 0.14 17.84
CA GLY A 639 5.76 -1.14 17.47
C GLY A 639 5.35 -1.72 16.11
N ASN A 640 4.21 -1.28 15.56
CA ASN A 640 3.67 -1.72 14.27
C ASN A 640 3.94 -0.73 13.12
N LEU A 641 4.86 0.22 13.28
CA LEU A 641 5.21 1.15 12.20
C LEU A 641 5.68 0.37 10.96
N GLU A 642 4.96 0.55 9.85
CA GLU A 642 5.28 -0.11 8.58
C GLU A 642 6.62 0.37 8.04
N GLN A 643 7.59 -0.53 7.82
CA GLN A 643 8.95 -0.18 7.39
C GLN A 643 8.99 0.63 6.09
N THR A 644 8.11 0.32 5.14
CA THR A 644 8.17 0.89 3.79
C THR A 644 7.46 2.22 3.67
N PHE A 645 6.26 2.34 4.23
CA PHE A 645 5.38 3.51 4.06
C PHE A 645 5.13 4.28 5.36
N GLY A 646 5.63 3.82 6.50
CA GLY A 646 5.37 4.44 7.80
C GLY A 646 5.85 5.89 7.89
N LEU A 647 6.89 6.26 7.13
CA LEU A 647 7.40 7.64 7.09
C LEU A 647 6.43 8.61 6.41
N ASP A 648 5.54 8.15 5.52
CA ASP A 648 4.55 8.99 4.82
C ASP A 648 3.55 9.63 5.80
N ALA A 649 3.24 8.92 6.90
CA ALA A 649 2.39 9.42 7.96
C ALA A 649 3.11 10.38 8.92
N LEU A 650 4.45 10.36 8.94
CA LEU A 650 5.25 11.11 9.91
C LEU A 650 5.80 12.41 9.33
N TYR A 651 6.17 12.43 8.04
CA TYR A 651 6.68 13.65 7.42
C TYR A 651 5.57 14.71 7.28
N GLU A 652 5.93 15.97 7.53
CA GLU A 652 5.05 17.16 7.63
C GLU A 652 4.23 17.30 8.93
N THR A 653 4.33 16.37 9.88
CA THR A 653 3.80 16.60 11.24
C THR A 653 4.60 17.68 11.98
N ASP A 654 4.02 18.25 13.02
CA ASP A 654 4.66 19.29 13.85
C ASP A 654 5.62 18.68 14.87
N LEU A 655 5.34 17.47 15.33
CA LEU A 655 6.15 16.71 16.29
C LEU A 655 5.98 15.21 16.02
N VAL A 656 7.07 14.43 16.07
CA VAL A 656 7.00 12.96 16.10
C VAL A 656 7.36 12.46 17.49
N THR A 657 6.47 11.65 18.07
CA THR A 657 6.62 11.09 19.42
C THR A 657 6.67 9.56 19.39
N CYS A 658 7.29 9.01 20.43
CA CYS A 658 7.25 7.58 20.73
C CYS A 658 7.24 7.44 22.25
N ASP A 659 6.10 7.05 22.83
CA ASP A 659 5.94 7.01 24.30
C ASP A 659 6.53 5.73 24.92
N ASP A 660 6.59 4.65 24.13
CA ASP A 660 7.20 3.38 24.52
C ASP A 660 8.03 2.83 23.36
N LEU A 661 9.32 3.16 23.37
CA LEU A 661 10.26 2.72 22.35
C LEU A 661 10.35 1.18 22.32
N PRO A 662 10.01 0.52 21.20
CA PRO A 662 10.21 -0.91 21.05
C PRO A 662 11.68 -1.28 21.23
N ARG A 663 11.96 -2.39 21.93
CA ARG A 663 13.34 -2.89 22.13
C ARG A 663 14.11 -3.09 20.83
N ASN A 664 13.40 -3.36 19.73
CA ASN A 664 13.95 -3.61 18.41
C ASN A 664 13.56 -2.53 17.40
N ILE A 665 13.64 -1.25 17.80
CA ILE A 665 13.32 -0.10 16.96
C ILE A 665 14.08 -0.14 15.64
N SER A 666 15.31 -0.67 15.61
CA SER A 666 16.12 -0.83 14.40
C SER A 666 15.43 -1.63 13.28
N LYS A 667 14.48 -2.51 13.64
CA LYS A 667 13.69 -3.28 12.66
C LYS A 667 12.59 -2.46 12.01
N VAL A 668 12.05 -1.43 12.65
CA VAL A 668 10.94 -0.63 12.11
C VAL A 668 11.39 0.73 11.62
N PHE A 669 12.47 1.26 12.21
CA PHE A 669 13.04 2.55 11.86
C PHE A 669 14.56 2.39 11.71
N SER A 670 15.04 2.42 10.47
CA SER A 670 16.45 2.11 10.20
C SER A 670 17.38 3.18 10.78
N GLN A 671 18.58 2.74 11.15
CA GLN A 671 19.58 3.60 11.79
C GLN A 671 19.95 4.84 10.95
N ASP A 672 20.08 4.68 9.63
CA ASP A 672 20.47 5.77 8.74
C ASP A 672 19.36 6.82 8.58
N ILE A 673 18.11 6.37 8.51
CA ILE A 673 16.94 7.24 8.44
C ILE A 673 16.80 7.99 9.77
N PHE A 674 16.86 7.28 10.90
CA PHE A 674 16.81 7.88 12.24
C PHE A 674 17.86 8.99 12.41
N GLN A 675 19.13 8.71 12.04
CA GLN A 675 20.19 9.72 12.09
C GLN A 675 19.88 10.93 11.20
N SER A 676 19.37 10.68 9.99
CA SER A 676 19.02 11.72 9.03
C SER A 676 17.89 12.60 9.57
N CYS A 677 16.84 12.01 10.15
CA CYS A 677 15.75 12.76 10.78
C CYS A 677 16.25 13.67 11.91
N ILE A 678 17.15 13.18 12.78
CA ILE A 678 17.68 13.99 13.89
C ILE A 678 18.53 15.17 13.39
N THR A 679 19.31 14.96 12.33
CA THR A 679 20.20 16.01 11.79
C THR A 679 19.52 16.95 10.79
N GLY A 680 18.24 16.75 10.50
CA GLY A 680 17.53 17.49 9.45
C GLY A 680 18.00 17.16 8.03
N GLY A 681 18.49 15.94 7.82
CA GLY A 681 18.96 15.46 6.52
C GLY A 681 17.83 15.12 5.55
N LYS A 682 18.22 14.76 4.32
CA LYS A 682 17.27 14.30 3.29
C LYS A 682 16.87 12.86 3.53
N VAL A 683 15.56 12.60 3.58
CA VAL A 683 14.98 11.26 3.76
C VAL A 683 14.12 10.94 2.55
N ASN A 684 14.19 9.68 2.09
CA ASN A 684 13.33 9.18 1.04
C ASN A 684 12.05 8.62 1.65
N VAL A 685 10.92 9.28 1.40
CA VAL A 685 9.60 8.88 1.89
C VAL A 685 8.86 8.18 0.76
N ALA A 686 8.65 6.87 0.91
CA ALA A 686 7.79 6.13 -0.01
C ALA A 686 6.33 6.29 0.41
N ALA A 687 5.47 6.59 -0.57
CA ALA A 687 4.03 6.76 -0.38
C ALA A 687 3.27 5.69 -1.18
N LYS A 688 2.23 5.09 -0.60
CA LYS A 688 1.47 4.02 -1.26
C LYS A 688 0.88 4.52 -2.59
N GLN A 689 1.08 3.74 -3.65
CA GLN A 689 0.59 4.04 -5.00
C GLN A 689 1.07 5.38 -5.60
N LYS A 690 2.10 6.00 -5.01
CA LYS A 690 2.72 7.25 -5.46
C LYS A 690 4.22 7.06 -5.65
N ARG A 691 4.87 8.00 -6.34
CA ARG A 691 6.34 8.02 -6.44
C ARG A 691 6.91 8.42 -5.08
N ALA A 692 7.99 7.77 -4.67
CA ALA A 692 8.73 8.17 -3.49
C ALA A 692 9.26 9.61 -3.67
N ILE A 693 9.22 10.38 -2.59
CA ILE A 693 9.65 11.78 -2.57
C ILE A 693 10.86 11.92 -1.63
N MET A 694 11.84 12.71 -2.06
CA MET A 694 12.96 13.07 -1.21
C MET A 694 12.61 14.37 -0.50
N VAL A 695 12.53 14.30 0.84
CA VAL A 695 12.16 15.45 1.67
C VAL A 695 13.29 15.80 2.62
N GLU A 696 13.46 17.08 2.90
CA GLU A 696 14.32 17.54 3.99
C GLU A 696 13.54 17.44 5.29
N TRP A 697 14.09 16.71 6.26
CA TRP A 697 13.38 16.46 7.50
C TRP A 697 13.45 17.67 8.42
N THR A 698 12.30 18.22 8.81
CA THR A 698 12.24 19.40 9.69
C THR A 698 11.50 19.10 11.00
N THR A 699 10.82 17.96 11.09
CA THR A 699 9.98 17.62 12.24
C THR A 699 10.82 17.15 13.43
N PRO A 700 10.69 17.76 14.62
CA PRO A 700 11.35 17.30 15.83
C PRO A 700 10.95 15.87 16.22
N LEU A 701 11.91 15.12 16.76
CA LEU A 701 11.68 13.79 17.35
C LEU A 701 11.77 13.89 18.87
N PHE A 702 10.81 13.31 19.58
CA PHE A 702 10.82 13.21 21.04
C PHE A 702 10.34 11.84 21.51
N PHE A 703 11.28 11.01 21.95
CA PHE A 703 10.99 9.62 22.31
C PHE A 703 11.19 9.37 23.81
N ALA A 704 10.47 8.38 24.31
CA ALA A 704 10.63 7.80 25.62
C ALA A 704 10.66 6.27 25.51
N GLY A 705 11.33 5.63 26.45
CA GLY A 705 11.34 4.18 26.52
C GLY A 705 12.00 3.66 27.79
N ASN A 706 11.85 2.36 28.01
CA ASN A 706 12.46 1.67 29.16
C ASN A 706 13.89 1.19 28.86
N TRP A 707 14.31 1.22 27.59
CA TRP A 707 15.59 0.70 27.11
C TRP A 707 16.26 1.73 26.22
N TYR A 708 17.57 1.63 26.04
CA TYR A 708 18.23 2.39 24.98
C TYR A 708 17.81 1.90 23.59
N PRO A 709 17.78 2.79 22.56
CA PRO A 709 17.59 2.36 21.18
C PRO A 709 18.62 1.30 20.78
N ASP A 710 18.20 0.25 20.06
CA ASP A 710 19.05 -0.91 19.72
C ASP A 710 20.00 -0.69 18.54
N TYR A 711 20.25 0.57 18.19
CA TYR A 711 21.20 0.93 17.16
C TYR A 711 22.65 0.68 17.63
N LEU A 712 23.47 0.11 16.74
CA LEU A 712 24.90 -0.04 16.99
C LEU A 712 25.57 1.34 17.05
N ASP A 713 26.33 1.60 18.11
CA ASP A 713 26.92 2.91 18.31
C ASP A 713 28.45 2.91 18.27
N MET A 714 28.99 3.55 17.24
CA MET A 714 30.42 3.86 17.13
C MET A 714 30.70 5.36 17.39
N GLY A 715 29.82 6.02 18.15
CA GLY A 715 29.81 7.47 18.37
C GLY A 715 28.92 8.24 17.39
N GLN A 716 28.06 7.53 16.64
CA GLN A 716 27.11 8.12 15.69
C GLN A 716 25.72 8.31 16.29
N ILE A 717 25.32 7.46 17.23
CA ILE A 717 24.03 7.55 17.91
C ILE A 717 24.17 8.36 19.20
N SER A 718 25.12 8.03 20.07
CA SER A 718 25.30 8.73 21.35
C SER A 718 25.46 10.24 21.20
N ARG A 719 26.16 10.73 20.18
CA ARG A 719 26.29 12.20 19.94
C ARG A 719 25.00 12.90 19.52
N ARG A 720 23.94 12.17 19.20
CA ARG A 720 22.66 12.68 18.66
C ARG A 720 21.50 12.54 19.64
N ILE A 721 21.69 11.86 20.77
CA ILE A 721 20.63 11.63 21.74
C ILE A 721 21.04 12.27 23.06
N VAL A 722 20.27 13.26 23.51
CA VAL A 722 20.38 13.84 24.85
C VAL A 722 19.40 13.08 25.74
N ILE A 723 19.94 12.31 26.68
CA ILE A 723 19.16 11.39 27.52
C ILE A 723 18.85 12.05 28.86
N ALA A 724 17.58 12.07 29.24
CA ALA A 724 17.15 12.35 30.60
C ALA A 724 16.61 11.06 31.23
N ASN A 725 17.28 10.58 32.27
CA ASN A 725 16.98 9.32 32.94
C ASN A 725 16.09 9.53 34.16
N PHE A 726 14.80 9.22 34.01
CA PHE A 726 13.77 9.23 35.05
C PHE A 726 13.93 7.98 35.94
N SER A 727 14.83 8.09 36.92
CA SER A 727 15.22 6.99 37.79
C SER A 727 14.42 6.90 39.09
N ARG A 728 13.66 7.94 39.44
CA ARG A 728 12.91 7.97 40.71
C ARG A 728 11.48 7.46 40.48
N PRO A 729 11.08 6.33 41.09
CA PRO A 729 9.71 5.87 41.01
C PRO A 729 8.77 6.87 41.68
N LEU A 730 7.56 7.03 41.14
CA LEU A 730 6.54 7.83 41.81
C LEU A 730 6.08 7.10 43.08
N GLN A 731 5.95 7.84 44.18
CA GLN A 731 5.45 7.27 45.44
C GLN A 731 3.94 7.03 45.39
N GLU A 732 3.21 7.96 44.76
CA GLU A 732 1.77 7.89 44.50
C GLU A 732 1.51 8.40 43.08
N ASP A 733 0.66 7.71 42.34
CA ASP A 733 0.24 8.11 40.99
C ASP A 733 -1.00 9.03 41.09
N ASP A 734 -0.92 10.23 40.52
CA ASP A 734 -2.04 11.18 40.46
C ASP A 734 -2.63 11.19 39.04
N PRO A 735 -3.73 10.46 38.80
CA PRO A 735 -4.34 10.38 37.48
C PRO A 735 -4.93 11.72 37.00
N SER A 736 -5.16 12.68 37.91
CA SER A 736 -5.71 14.01 37.58
C SER A 736 -4.65 15.01 37.17
N LEU A 737 -3.36 14.70 37.39
CA LEU A 737 -2.24 15.63 37.20
C LEU A 737 -2.20 16.20 35.77
N LEU A 738 -2.34 15.34 34.75
CA LEU A 738 -2.36 15.78 33.35
C LEU A 738 -3.49 16.79 33.10
N THR A 739 -4.71 16.47 33.52
CA THR A 739 -5.88 17.33 33.32
C THR A 739 -5.68 18.70 33.99
N ARG A 740 -5.13 18.73 35.21
CA ARG A 740 -4.85 19.99 35.91
C ARG A 740 -3.78 20.80 35.19
N ILE A 741 -2.69 20.17 34.73
CA ILE A 741 -1.64 20.85 33.96
C ILE A 741 -2.22 21.46 32.68
N LEU A 742 -2.97 20.68 31.90
CA LEU A 742 -3.58 21.18 30.67
C LEU A 742 -4.57 22.31 30.94
N ALA A 743 -5.31 22.28 32.05
CA ALA A 743 -6.26 23.32 32.40
C ALA A 743 -5.63 24.61 32.95
N THR A 744 -4.45 24.54 33.59
CA THR A 744 -3.92 25.66 34.40
C THR A 744 -2.55 26.17 33.96
N GLU A 745 -1.74 25.37 33.27
CA GLU A 745 -0.32 25.70 33.03
C GLU A 745 0.07 25.77 31.55
N LEU A 746 -0.80 25.36 30.61
CA LEU A 746 -0.43 25.20 29.20
C LEU A 746 0.12 26.49 28.55
N PRO A 747 -0.49 27.68 28.73
CA PRO A 747 0.05 28.93 28.16
C PRO A 747 1.42 29.30 28.77
N ALA A 748 1.56 29.16 30.09
CA ALA A 748 2.80 29.45 30.80
C ALA A 748 3.92 28.46 30.42
N PHE A 749 3.57 27.19 30.22
CA PHE A 749 4.49 26.16 29.74
C PHE A 749 5.05 26.49 28.36
N VAL A 750 4.17 26.81 27.38
CA VAL A 750 4.57 27.22 26.03
C VAL A 750 5.53 28.41 26.09
N HIS A 751 5.17 29.44 26.86
CA HIS A 751 6.00 30.63 27.02
C HIS A 751 7.36 30.30 27.65
N LYS A 752 7.37 29.50 28.73
CA LYS A 752 8.59 29.07 29.42
C LYS A 752 9.54 28.35 28.47
N VAL A 753 9.08 27.29 27.79
CA VAL A 753 9.97 26.44 26.99
C VAL A 753 10.47 27.15 25.74
N THR A 754 9.62 27.93 25.06
CA THR A 754 10.04 28.71 23.89
C THR A 754 11.06 29.78 24.25
N ARG A 755 10.88 30.47 25.40
CA ARG A 755 11.88 31.40 25.92
C ARG A 755 13.18 30.72 26.33
N ALA A 756 13.11 29.60 27.05
CA ALA A 756 14.30 28.84 27.43
C ALA A 756 15.14 28.46 26.20
N TYR A 757 14.48 28.06 25.11
CA TYR A 757 15.17 27.78 23.85
C TYR A 757 15.74 29.04 23.20
N ASN A 758 14.98 30.13 23.13
CA ASN A 758 15.45 31.38 22.54
C ASN A 758 16.66 31.96 23.29
N ASP A 759 16.59 32.02 24.62
CA ASP A 759 17.67 32.51 25.48
C ASP A 759 18.93 31.65 25.36
N PHE A 760 18.77 30.33 25.18
CA PHE A 760 19.89 29.42 24.95
C PHE A 760 20.55 29.66 23.60
N LEU A 761 19.77 29.85 22.53
CA LEU A 761 20.31 30.13 21.19
C LEU A 761 21.11 31.43 21.16
N LEU A 762 20.60 32.49 21.79
CA LEU A 762 21.30 33.78 21.88
C LEU A 762 22.71 33.65 22.49
N LYS A 763 22.90 32.68 23.41
CA LYS A 763 24.18 32.46 24.11
C LYS A 763 25.07 31.42 23.43
N HIS A 764 24.48 30.40 22.80
CA HIS A 764 25.20 29.16 22.46
C HIS A 764 25.01 28.66 21.02
N ALA A 765 24.31 29.38 20.14
CA ALA A 765 24.05 28.92 18.76
C ALA A 765 25.33 28.55 17.96
N SER A 766 26.47 29.20 18.23
CA SER A 766 27.74 28.92 17.55
C SER A 766 28.60 27.82 18.20
N HIS A 767 28.16 27.24 19.32
CA HIS A 767 28.91 26.23 20.07
C HIS A 767 28.40 24.83 19.77
N SER A 768 29.26 23.82 19.99
CA SER A 768 28.78 22.44 20.05
C SER A 768 27.94 22.25 21.31
N LEU A 769 26.73 21.69 21.19
CA LEU A 769 25.85 21.50 22.33
C LEU A 769 26.53 20.72 23.49
N TRP A 770 27.30 19.68 23.16
CA TRP A 770 27.97 18.83 24.15
C TRP A 770 29.02 19.56 25.01
N THR A 771 29.53 20.72 24.58
CA THR A 771 30.47 21.51 25.39
C THR A 771 29.78 22.39 26.42
N VAL A 772 28.48 22.65 26.25
CA VAL A 772 27.70 23.53 27.14
C VAL A 772 26.71 22.76 28.03
N LEU A 773 26.39 21.50 27.70
CA LEU A 773 25.54 20.66 28.55
C LEU A 773 26.17 20.40 29.94
N PRO A 774 25.37 20.25 31.01
CA PRO A 774 25.85 19.75 32.30
C PRO A 774 26.54 18.39 32.21
N GLN A 775 27.36 18.07 33.23
CA GLN A 775 28.11 16.81 33.27
C GLN A 775 27.18 15.59 33.23
N TYR A 776 26.01 15.69 33.87
CA TYR A 776 24.94 14.69 33.84
C TYR A 776 24.69 14.10 32.43
N PHE A 777 24.45 14.95 31.43
CA PHE A 777 24.16 14.47 30.08
C PHE A 777 25.37 13.84 29.38
N ARG A 778 26.59 14.27 29.72
CA ARG A 778 27.82 13.65 29.20
C ARG A 778 28.01 12.25 29.76
N ASP A 779 27.67 12.05 31.03
CA ASP A 779 27.73 10.75 31.69
C ASP A 779 26.68 9.80 31.07
N GLU A 780 25.42 10.23 30.94
CA GLU A 780 24.36 9.44 30.30
C GLU A 780 24.68 9.08 28.84
N ARG A 781 25.33 9.99 28.10
CA ARG A 781 25.82 9.71 26.74
C ARG A 781 26.87 8.60 26.74
N ASP A 782 27.79 8.64 27.69
CA ASP A 782 28.86 7.67 27.82
C ASP A 782 28.31 6.29 28.24
N GLU A 783 27.28 6.25 29.08
CA GLU A 783 26.52 5.04 29.44
C GLU A 783 25.84 4.41 28.22
N LEU A 784 25.08 5.18 27.44
CA LEU A 784 24.49 4.72 26.17
C LEU A 784 25.57 4.13 25.24
N ARG A 785 26.72 4.79 25.14
CA ARG A 785 27.81 4.33 24.29
C ARG A 785 28.40 3.01 24.79
N MET A 786 28.59 2.83 26.09
CA MET A 786 29.08 1.58 26.67
C MET A 786 28.10 0.44 26.49
N ASP A 787 26.81 0.71 26.66
CA ASP A 787 25.75 -0.27 26.49
C ASP A 787 25.60 -0.72 25.02
N ARG A 788 25.88 0.16 24.05
CA ARG A 788 25.82 -0.14 22.61
C ARG A 788 27.15 -0.52 21.95
N ASP A 789 28.27 -0.43 22.67
CA ASP A 789 29.61 -0.91 22.27
C ASP A 789 30.16 -1.89 23.33
N PRO A 790 29.88 -3.20 23.20
CA PRO A 790 30.37 -4.22 24.15
C PRO A 790 31.89 -4.25 24.31
N LEU A 791 32.64 -3.88 23.26
CA LEU A 791 34.10 -3.81 23.31
C LEU A 791 34.55 -2.62 24.15
N LEU A 792 33.93 -1.45 24.00
CA LEU A 792 34.21 -0.29 24.86
C LEU A 792 33.94 -0.61 26.33
N ARG A 793 32.80 -1.26 26.61
CA ARG A 793 32.44 -1.70 27.97
C ARG A 793 33.51 -2.61 28.56
N PHE A 794 33.86 -3.67 27.84
CA PHE A 794 34.95 -4.57 28.23
C PHE A 794 36.26 -3.83 28.53
N LEU A 795 36.67 -2.92 27.64
CA LEU A 795 37.92 -2.19 27.81
C LEU A 795 37.88 -1.27 29.03
N ARG A 796 36.76 -0.59 29.31
CA ARG A 796 36.61 0.26 30.49
C ARG A 796 36.54 -0.55 31.79
N GLU A 797 35.86 -1.69 31.79
CA GLU A 797 35.64 -2.50 32.99
C GLU A 797 36.79 -3.45 33.33
N ARG A 798 37.59 -3.88 32.33
CA ARG A 798 38.59 -4.95 32.51
C ARG A 798 40.03 -4.49 32.28
N THR A 799 40.27 -3.25 31.87
CA THR A 799 41.63 -2.76 31.58
C THR A 799 41.97 -1.47 32.31
N VAL A 800 43.26 -1.26 32.54
CA VAL A 800 43.82 -0.05 33.13
C VAL A 800 45.00 0.45 32.29
N TYR A 801 45.20 1.77 32.31
CA TYR A 801 46.38 2.37 31.74
C TYR A 801 47.61 2.08 32.58
N MET A 802 48.63 1.49 31.95
CA MET A 802 49.94 1.32 32.54
C MET A 802 51.02 1.63 31.51
N ALA A 803 51.74 2.74 31.70
CA ALA A 803 52.76 3.22 30.79
C ALA A 803 53.84 2.16 30.52
N GLY A 804 54.19 1.96 29.24
CA GLY A 804 55.27 1.04 28.83
C GLY A 804 54.88 -0.43 28.72
N ILE A 805 53.69 -0.83 29.20
CA ILE A 805 53.17 -2.19 29.00
C ILE A 805 52.66 -2.34 27.57
N THR A 806 52.89 -3.51 26.98
CA THR A 806 52.39 -3.84 25.65
C THR A 806 51.59 -5.13 25.71
N THR A 807 50.30 -5.07 25.37
CA THR A 807 49.40 -6.23 25.39
C THR A 807 49.13 -6.72 23.98
N ALA A 808 49.38 -8.01 23.72
CA ALA A 808 49.16 -8.59 22.40
C ALA A 808 47.66 -8.61 22.04
N MET A 809 47.28 -8.15 20.84
CA MET A 809 45.88 -8.10 20.40
C MET A 809 45.20 -9.48 20.38
N ALA A 810 45.98 -10.57 20.28
CA ALA A 810 45.46 -11.93 20.42
C ALA A 810 44.94 -12.24 21.82
N ILE A 811 45.59 -11.73 22.86
CA ILE A 811 45.14 -11.85 24.26
C ILE A 811 43.87 -11.03 24.43
N VAL A 812 43.86 -9.78 23.94
CA VAL A 812 42.67 -8.93 24.00
C VAL A 812 41.43 -9.57 23.38
N ARG A 813 41.59 -10.20 22.20
CA ARG A 813 40.49 -10.94 21.57
C ARG A 813 40.02 -12.13 22.40
N LYS A 814 40.93 -12.83 23.06
CA LYS A 814 40.61 -13.99 23.91
C LYS A 814 39.80 -13.53 25.13
N GLU A 815 40.32 -12.57 25.88
CA GLU A 815 39.68 -12.01 27.07
C GLU A 815 38.32 -11.36 26.74
N PHE A 816 38.22 -10.67 25.59
CA PHE A 816 36.95 -10.12 25.11
C PHE A 816 35.93 -11.20 24.76
N ALA A 817 36.36 -12.30 24.11
CA ALA A 817 35.48 -13.43 23.80
C ALA A 817 34.91 -14.08 25.08
N GLU A 818 35.76 -14.21 26.10
CA GLU A 818 35.36 -14.72 27.42
C GLU A 818 34.38 -13.79 28.11
N PHE A 819 34.66 -12.48 28.15
CA PHE A 819 33.75 -11.47 28.70
C PHE A 819 32.39 -11.42 27.99
N PHE A 820 32.39 -11.51 26.66
CA PHE A 820 31.19 -11.44 25.85
C PHE A 820 30.38 -12.75 25.83
N GLY A 821 30.96 -13.87 26.26
CA GLY A 821 30.30 -15.19 26.22
C GLY A 821 30.16 -15.78 24.81
N GLY A 822 31.03 -15.40 23.87
CA GLY A 822 30.95 -15.81 22.46
C GLY A 822 32.20 -15.47 21.65
N PRO A 823 32.29 -15.91 20.37
CA PRO A 823 33.48 -15.67 19.57
C PRO A 823 33.70 -14.18 19.29
N ALA A 824 34.87 -13.65 19.66
CA ALA A 824 35.23 -12.28 19.34
C ALA A 824 35.29 -12.07 17.81
N PRO A 825 34.91 -10.88 17.31
CA PRO A 825 34.98 -10.55 15.90
C PRO A 825 36.44 -10.60 15.41
N LYS A 826 36.64 -10.98 14.13
CA LYS A 826 37.97 -11.11 13.52
C LYS A 826 38.82 -9.84 13.65
N LYS A 827 38.18 -8.68 13.66
CA LYS A 827 38.80 -7.37 13.89
C LYS A 827 38.08 -6.68 15.04
N LEU A 828 38.85 -6.25 16.04
CA LEU A 828 38.35 -5.38 17.09
C LEU A 828 38.40 -3.93 16.61
N ASN A 829 37.44 -3.10 17.03
CA ASN A 829 37.35 -1.73 16.56
C ASN A 829 38.37 -0.84 17.29
N HIS A 830 39.28 -0.21 16.53
CA HIS A 830 40.32 0.66 17.07
C HIS A 830 39.75 1.91 17.75
N SER A 831 38.58 2.41 17.32
CA SER A 831 37.97 3.58 17.94
C SER A 831 37.53 3.32 19.38
N SER A 832 37.15 2.08 19.71
CA SER A 832 36.75 1.67 21.07
C SER A 832 37.93 1.72 22.03
N PHE A 833 39.15 1.37 21.58
CA PHE A 833 40.38 1.52 22.37
C PHE A 833 40.67 2.99 22.70
N LYS A 834 40.64 3.86 21.69
CA LYS A 834 40.87 5.29 21.90
C LYS A 834 39.80 5.93 22.79
N ALA A 835 38.57 5.43 22.71
CA ALA A 835 37.46 5.89 23.54
C ALA A 835 37.53 5.38 24.98
N ALA A 836 38.07 4.18 25.20
CA ALA A 836 38.35 3.64 26.53
C ALA A 836 39.49 4.41 27.20
N ASN A 837 40.59 4.64 26.47
CA ASN A 837 41.67 5.51 26.91
C ASN A 837 42.40 6.11 25.68
N PRO A 838 42.50 7.45 25.57
CA PRO A 838 43.18 8.09 24.44
C PRO A 838 44.65 7.70 24.27
N LEU A 839 45.29 7.18 25.33
CA LEU A 839 46.68 6.73 25.34
C LEU A 839 46.87 5.27 24.94
N TYR A 840 45.78 4.52 24.72
CA TYR A 840 45.86 3.20 24.11
C TYR A 840 46.18 3.36 22.62
N GLN A 841 47.36 2.88 22.23
CA GLN A 841 47.82 2.95 20.85
C GLN A 841 47.97 1.56 20.28
N ILE A 842 47.34 1.31 19.12
CA ILE A 842 47.46 0.03 18.44
C ILE A 842 48.61 0.13 17.43
N THR A 843 49.68 -0.62 17.68
CA THR A 843 50.88 -0.62 16.85
C THR A 843 51.17 -2.02 16.31
N LYS A 844 51.97 -2.11 15.24
CA LYS A 844 52.45 -3.37 14.68
C LYS A 844 53.87 -3.63 15.13
N VAL A 845 54.08 -4.73 15.84
CA VAL A 845 55.41 -5.18 16.26
C VAL A 845 55.86 -6.34 15.38
N LYS A 846 57.10 -6.28 14.90
CA LYS A 846 57.75 -7.41 14.21
C LYS A 846 58.32 -8.36 15.25
N LEU A 847 57.93 -9.62 15.18
CA LEU A 847 58.41 -10.71 16.03
C LEU A 847 59.19 -11.72 15.21
N CYS A 848 60.22 -12.33 15.80
CA CYS A 848 60.94 -13.43 15.17
C CYS A 848 60.03 -14.67 15.07
N LYS A 849 60.02 -15.35 13.91
CA LYS A 849 59.24 -16.60 13.73
C LYS A 849 59.71 -17.74 14.65
N HIS A 850 60.97 -17.71 15.10
CA HIS A 850 61.58 -18.79 15.89
C HIS A 850 61.48 -18.54 17.40
N CYS A 851 61.97 -17.40 17.90
CA CYS A 851 61.98 -17.11 19.35
C CYS A 851 60.78 -16.30 19.84
N ARG A 852 59.91 -15.81 18.94
CA ARG A 852 58.71 -14.99 19.23
C ARG A 852 58.96 -13.66 19.95
N LYS A 853 60.22 -13.29 20.24
CA LYS A 853 60.63 -11.96 20.74
C LYS A 853 60.65 -10.91 19.63
N ARG A 854 60.76 -9.61 19.98
CA ARG A 854 60.99 -8.51 19.02
C ARG A 854 62.10 -8.88 18.03
N HIS A 855 61.82 -8.70 16.74
CA HIS A 855 62.74 -9.04 15.64
C HIS A 855 63.86 -8.00 15.55
N LEU A 856 64.87 -8.20 16.41
CA LEU A 856 66.09 -7.42 16.48
C LEU A 856 67.28 -8.28 16.02
N ALA A 857 68.34 -7.63 15.54
CA ALA A 857 69.56 -8.33 15.14
C ALA A 857 70.08 -9.20 16.29
N GLY A 858 70.21 -10.52 16.05
CA GLY A 858 70.68 -11.47 17.05
C GLY A 858 69.65 -11.89 18.10
N CYS A 859 68.34 -11.72 17.87
CA CYS A 859 67.31 -12.10 18.85
C CYS A 859 67.27 -13.60 19.21
N CYS A 860 67.89 -14.47 18.40
CA CYS A 860 68.16 -15.89 18.69
C CYS A 860 69.19 -16.46 17.70
N ASP A 861 69.68 -17.67 17.98
CA ASP A 861 70.66 -18.38 17.13
C ASP A 861 70.11 -18.71 15.72
N ARG A 862 68.79 -18.70 15.55
CA ARG A 862 68.11 -18.91 14.27
C ARG A 862 67.66 -17.60 13.61
N TYR A 863 68.23 -16.47 14.03
CA TYR A 863 67.86 -15.16 13.50
C TYR A 863 68.16 -15.04 12.00
N ASN A 864 67.14 -14.73 11.22
CA ASN A 864 67.25 -14.32 9.82
C ASN A 864 66.41 -13.05 9.59
N ARG A 865 66.89 -12.12 8.76
CA ARG A 865 66.16 -10.90 8.38
C ARG A 865 64.79 -11.20 7.74
N ALA A 866 64.66 -12.33 7.04
CA ALA A 866 63.41 -12.76 6.40
C ALA A 866 62.42 -13.44 7.38
N ASP A 867 62.88 -13.88 8.54
CA ASP A 867 62.10 -14.67 9.50
C ASP A 867 61.42 -13.81 10.56
N SER A 868 60.65 -12.83 10.08
CA SER A 868 59.77 -12.01 10.91
C SER A 868 58.30 -12.27 10.62
N THR A 869 57.46 -12.08 11.63
CA THR A 869 56.00 -12.01 11.53
C THR A 869 55.52 -10.75 12.22
N SER A 870 54.51 -10.09 11.68
CA SER A 870 53.95 -8.87 12.30
C SER A 870 52.73 -9.23 13.14
N ARG A 871 52.65 -8.67 14.35
CA ARG A 871 51.49 -8.81 15.23
C ARG A 871 51.03 -7.43 15.69
N ASP A 872 49.72 -7.25 15.72
CA ASP A 872 49.12 -6.06 16.33
C ASP A 872 49.20 -6.19 17.86
N VAL A 873 49.59 -5.10 18.51
CA VAL A 873 49.64 -4.97 19.97
C VAL A 873 48.95 -3.67 20.39
N VAL A 874 48.54 -3.60 21.65
CA VAL A 874 48.01 -2.39 22.29
C VAL A 874 49.02 -1.91 23.31
N GLU A 875 49.54 -0.71 23.11
CA GLU A 875 50.47 -0.06 24.03
C GLU A 875 49.72 0.59 25.19
N ASN A 876 50.36 0.58 26.35
CA ASN A 876 49.94 1.14 27.63
C ASN A 876 48.66 0.55 28.24
N MET A 877 48.30 -0.67 27.89
CA MET A 877 47.09 -1.34 28.37
C MET A 877 47.43 -2.61 29.14
N GLN A 878 46.85 -2.76 30.34
CA GLN A 878 46.94 -3.96 31.17
C GLN A 878 45.55 -4.42 31.60
N PHE A 879 45.35 -5.72 31.83
CA PHE A 879 44.11 -6.26 32.41
C PHE A 879 44.10 -6.15 33.93
N LEU A 880 42.93 -5.91 34.52
CA LEU A 880 42.76 -5.75 35.97
C LEU A 880 42.92 -7.06 36.77
N ASP A 881 42.60 -8.23 36.17
CA ASP A 881 42.46 -9.51 36.88
C ASP A 881 43.49 -10.59 36.50
N VAL A 882 44.69 -10.23 36.05
CA VAL A 882 45.66 -11.24 35.59
C VAL A 882 46.92 -11.24 36.43
N ASN A 883 47.18 -12.38 37.07
CA ASN A 883 48.45 -12.77 37.68
C ASN A 883 49.63 -12.29 36.81
N GLU A 884 50.70 -11.80 37.45
CA GLU A 884 51.88 -11.15 36.84
C GLU A 884 52.50 -11.95 35.65
N GLU A 885 52.25 -13.25 35.54
CA GLU A 885 52.80 -14.13 34.50
C GLU A 885 52.31 -13.87 33.05
N MET A 886 51.17 -13.21 32.83
CA MET A 886 50.69 -12.89 31.46
C MET A 886 51.12 -11.52 30.94
N SER A 887 51.80 -10.73 31.77
CA SER A 887 52.47 -9.51 31.32
C SER A 887 53.75 -9.87 30.59
N ILE A 888 53.62 -10.27 29.32
CA ILE A 888 54.79 -10.48 28.47
C ILE A 888 55.46 -9.13 28.28
N GLY A 889 56.58 -8.93 28.98
CA GLY A 889 57.64 -8.04 28.54
C GLY A 889 58.05 -8.45 27.13
N LEU A 890 57.59 -7.69 26.14
CA LEU A 890 57.73 -7.94 24.71
C LEU A 890 59.12 -7.65 24.17
#